data_AF-K5X807-F1
#
_entry.id   AF-K5X807-F1
#
_cell.length_a   1.000
_cell.length_b   1.000
_cell.length_c   1.000
_cell.angle_alpha   90.00
_cell.angle_beta   90.00
_cell.angle_gamma   90.00
#
_symmetry.space_group_name_H-M   'P 1'
#
loop_
_entity.id
_entity.type
_entity.pdbx_description
1 polymer ?
#
loop_
_entity_poly.entity_id
_entity_poly.type
_entity_poly.pdbx_seq_one_letter_code
_entity_poly.pdbx_strand_id
1 'polypeptide(L)'
;MGDASPFLLHSLQHNKSSVLSLAATDKFIFSGSQTGDILVRDKQTFSLKNTLHGHTGSVLALEIAKDKAWLFSSSGDSTVRVWCTKSLSPLYVIVPYLETCSGDLFSLAWSPTRQVLFVGCQNTSLQWISFRSPSTSSPPAESTSSGKTTPTHTSRQAHKFFDSYPIYQRRPADVHAFNVLPRLHGRDTPDLDQADITPPQAYFSIPACNVIDSAHWGYIYCMAILDDEDGVRLATGSGDEVVKLWDCSGDHPNLIHQFSCEHGAVLSLVAKGDIIAAGCQDGYVKVLDLETKTAIRTIIVQEGVDILSLSIFDQDLFSCSADGRVKRWSSAFDCIAEWDAHTGIALSSVVTQFPTGGICLTTGGSDSQIKVWEVFAPKVGQQSLQNRFSSSSTQQLTGSVPRNLVETLFYTLYNFVAIPSVSSQLKHREDCRQAGVWLKKYLSQLGAQATLLPTGEGGNPIVLGTFEGRKSDKPKPRILFYGHYDVISAPLEGWDSDPFVLTGKNGYLYGRGVTDDKGPIIAVACAAADLIAQRALGVDLVFLVEGEEEVGSARFNETVRKYKDSIGHIDEILVSNSTWIAEDRACLTYGSRGVIHCSMVISNDKPDLHSGIEGGVTVEPMTDMVHLLAKLRDCSGRILVPGFYDCVQPATKEEEELYQLLSDVTCKPASHLRSRWCEPSLTIHNIEISGPKNATIIPSKVKAQISLRIVPNQDLEVIVASVVSFLKKIFDGFESPNKLQVDVQHTANWWLGEVDYDPYFKALENAVAKEWDMEPLRIREGGSIPSVPWLEKEFKCHALHLPMGQSSDQAHLPNERISLLNLQKGKAVVEKFLIEVANEGFISQIPKNA
;
A
#
# COMPACT_ATOMS: atom_id res chain seq x y z
N MET A 1 -4.17 -9.63 -25.08
CA MET A 1 -5.23 -9.33 -26.06
C MET A 1 -6.41 -10.25 -25.77
N GLY A 2 -7.60 -9.69 -25.54
CA GLY A 2 -8.86 -10.44 -25.58
C GLY A 2 -9.74 -10.43 -24.31
N ASP A 3 -9.84 -9.31 -23.59
CA ASP A 3 -11.05 -9.04 -22.78
C ASP A 3 -11.88 -7.98 -23.51
N ALA A 4 -13.20 -8.22 -23.59
CA ALA A 4 -14.09 -7.57 -24.53
C ALA A 4 -14.03 -6.03 -24.44
N SER A 5 -13.77 -5.37 -25.57
CA SER A 5 -13.88 -3.92 -25.71
C SER A 5 -15.24 -3.45 -25.19
N PRO A 6 -15.29 -2.33 -24.45
CA PRO A 6 -16.55 -1.82 -23.92
C PRO A 6 -17.54 -1.56 -25.05
N PHE A 7 -18.80 -1.89 -24.80
CA PHE A 7 -19.85 -1.79 -25.81
C PHE A 7 -20.59 -0.47 -25.67
N LEU A 8 -20.59 0.35 -26.72
CA LEU A 8 -21.37 1.59 -26.75
C LEU A 8 -22.86 1.26 -26.84
N LEU A 9 -23.59 1.43 -25.74
CA LEU A 9 -25.04 1.22 -25.69
C LEU A 9 -25.80 2.37 -26.34
N HIS A 10 -25.38 3.60 -26.07
CA HIS A 10 -26.12 4.78 -26.52
C HIS A 10 -25.25 6.03 -26.63
N SER A 11 -25.61 6.93 -27.55
CA SER A 11 -25.04 8.27 -27.70
C SER A 11 -26.16 9.29 -27.63
N LEU A 12 -26.03 10.26 -26.74
CA LEU A 12 -27.02 11.26 -26.41
C LEU A 12 -26.46 12.65 -26.66
N GLN A 13 -27.19 13.49 -27.36
CA GLN A 13 -26.73 14.85 -27.62
C GLN A 13 -27.23 15.83 -26.57
N HIS A 14 -26.35 16.72 -26.11
CA HIS A 14 -26.67 17.82 -25.20
C HIS A 14 -26.61 19.15 -25.95
N ASN A 15 -27.72 19.55 -26.59
CA ASN A 15 -27.98 20.89 -27.17
C ASN A 15 -26.79 21.61 -27.88
N LYS A 16 -25.85 20.87 -28.49
CA LYS A 16 -24.62 21.40 -29.12
C LYS A 16 -23.70 22.19 -28.16
N SER A 17 -23.65 21.82 -26.88
CA SER A 17 -22.76 22.39 -25.87
C SER A 17 -21.95 21.31 -25.15
N SER A 18 -20.74 21.64 -24.68
CA SER A 18 -19.90 20.74 -23.88
C SER A 18 -20.61 20.23 -22.63
N VAL A 19 -20.48 18.93 -22.36
CA VAL A 19 -21.03 18.30 -21.14
C VAL A 19 -19.96 18.33 -20.06
N LEU A 20 -20.08 19.31 -19.15
CA LEU A 20 -19.05 19.60 -18.15
C LEU A 20 -19.15 18.69 -16.92
N SER A 21 -20.37 18.31 -16.54
CA SER A 21 -20.63 17.57 -15.32
C SER A 21 -21.71 16.51 -15.53
N LEU A 22 -21.54 15.38 -14.85
CA LEU A 22 -22.46 14.25 -14.88
C LEU A 22 -22.74 13.78 -13.46
N ALA A 23 -23.99 13.41 -13.22
CA ALA A 23 -24.40 12.72 -12.01
C ALA A 23 -25.50 11.71 -12.35
N ALA A 24 -25.62 10.64 -11.57
CA ALA A 24 -26.61 9.62 -11.83
C ALA A 24 -27.23 9.06 -10.55
N THR A 25 -28.52 8.75 -10.66
CA THR A 25 -29.29 7.99 -9.67
C THR A 25 -29.63 6.63 -10.27
N ASP A 26 -30.39 5.81 -9.55
CA ASP A 26 -30.88 4.53 -10.07
C ASP A 26 -31.85 4.73 -11.24
N LYS A 27 -32.50 5.90 -11.34
CA LYS A 27 -33.54 6.19 -12.34
C LYS A 27 -33.12 7.20 -13.41
N PHE A 28 -32.31 8.19 -13.07
CA PHE A 28 -32.01 9.32 -13.94
C PHE A 28 -30.52 9.57 -14.12
N ILE A 29 -30.14 10.01 -15.32
CA ILE A 29 -28.84 10.61 -15.65
C ILE A 29 -29.05 12.12 -15.75
N PHE A 30 -28.26 12.87 -15.01
CA PHE A 30 -28.22 14.33 -15.01
C PHE A 30 -26.95 14.78 -15.72
N SER A 31 -27.10 15.75 -16.63
CA SER A 31 -25.96 16.33 -17.34
C SER A 31 -26.02 17.84 -17.28
N GLY A 32 -24.97 18.47 -16.76
CA GLY A 32 -24.76 19.91 -16.76
C GLY A 32 -23.88 20.35 -17.92
N SER A 33 -24.16 21.52 -18.50
CA SER A 33 -23.42 22.04 -19.64
C SER A 33 -23.06 23.51 -19.49
N GLN A 34 -22.38 24.03 -20.51
CA GLN A 34 -22.01 25.44 -20.61
C GLN A 34 -23.21 26.39 -20.66
N THR A 35 -24.40 25.92 -21.06
CA THR A 35 -25.59 26.77 -21.23
C THR A 35 -26.29 27.12 -19.92
N GLY A 36 -25.95 26.44 -18.81
CA GLY A 36 -26.60 26.60 -17.51
C GLY A 36 -27.79 25.66 -17.27
N ASP A 37 -28.21 24.90 -18.28
CA ASP A 37 -29.30 23.94 -18.12
C ASP A 37 -28.78 22.57 -17.62
N ILE A 38 -29.62 21.88 -16.86
CA ILE A 38 -29.39 20.48 -16.46
C ILE A 38 -30.43 19.60 -17.14
N LEU A 39 -29.99 18.78 -18.10
CA LEU A 39 -30.88 17.83 -18.76
C LEU A 39 -31.02 16.56 -17.92
N VAL A 40 -32.27 16.13 -17.70
CA VAL A 40 -32.62 14.93 -16.94
C VAL A 40 -33.10 13.86 -17.91
N ARG A 41 -32.36 12.77 -18.04
CA ARG A 41 -32.72 11.64 -18.89
C ARG A 41 -33.03 10.41 -18.06
N ASP A 42 -34.03 9.66 -18.49
CA ASP A 42 -34.36 8.37 -17.90
C ASP A 42 -33.28 7.34 -18.21
N LYS A 43 -32.74 6.67 -17.20
CA LYS A 43 -31.60 5.77 -17.34
C LYS A 43 -31.94 4.47 -18.09
N GLN A 44 -33.21 4.08 -18.11
CA GLN A 44 -33.66 2.86 -18.78
C GLN A 44 -33.99 3.09 -20.25
N THR A 45 -34.65 4.21 -20.56
CA THR A 45 -35.10 4.54 -21.92
C THR A 45 -34.20 5.54 -22.65
N PHE A 46 -33.28 6.18 -21.93
CA PHE A 46 -32.43 7.28 -22.38
C PHE A 46 -33.19 8.51 -22.92
N SER A 47 -34.52 8.54 -22.74
CA SER A 47 -35.37 9.65 -23.16
C SER A 47 -35.21 10.86 -22.25
N LEU A 48 -35.25 12.07 -22.83
CA LEU A 48 -35.31 13.31 -22.07
C LEU A 48 -36.62 13.37 -21.29
N LYS A 49 -36.53 13.53 -19.97
CA LYS A 49 -37.70 13.62 -19.07
C LYS A 49 -37.97 15.03 -18.61
N ASN A 50 -36.93 15.81 -18.35
CA ASN A 50 -37.06 17.19 -17.90
C ASN A 50 -35.79 17.98 -18.21
N THR A 51 -35.91 19.30 -18.18
CA THR A 51 -34.78 20.23 -18.19
C THR A 51 -34.91 21.14 -16.97
N LEU A 52 -33.89 21.13 -16.11
CA LEU A 52 -33.87 21.97 -14.92
C LEU A 52 -33.26 23.32 -15.32
N HIS A 53 -34.09 24.35 -15.30
CA HIS A 53 -33.72 25.72 -15.62
C HIS A 53 -33.48 26.53 -14.34
N GLY A 54 -32.42 27.34 -14.32
CA GLY A 54 -32.20 28.30 -13.23
C GLY A 54 -30.81 28.91 -13.16
N HIS A 55 -29.76 28.15 -13.51
CA HIS A 55 -28.42 28.75 -13.55
C HIS A 55 -28.28 29.71 -14.73
N THR A 56 -27.46 30.75 -14.54
CA THR A 56 -27.17 31.78 -15.55
C THR A 56 -25.76 31.71 -16.12
N GLY A 57 -24.97 30.73 -15.67
CA GLY A 57 -23.63 30.39 -16.13
C GLY A 57 -23.47 28.87 -16.26
N SER A 58 -22.29 28.42 -16.69
CA SER A 58 -22.00 27.00 -16.91
C SER A 58 -22.21 26.16 -15.65
N VAL A 59 -22.74 24.94 -15.78
CA VAL A 59 -22.92 24.01 -14.65
C VAL A 59 -21.66 23.15 -14.50
N LEU A 60 -20.85 23.45 -13.50
CA LEU A 60 -19.47 22.96 -13.37
C LEU A 60 -19.37 21.65 -12.60
N ALA A 61 -20.19 21.45 -11.57
CA ALA A 61 -20.25 20.19 -10.84
C ALA A 61 -21.70 19.80 -10.51
N LEU A 62 -21.93 18.49 -10.45
CA LEU A 62 -23.18 17.88 -10.03
C LEU A 62 -22.87 16.85 -8.95
N GLU A 63 -23.59 16.89 -7.82
CA GLU A 63 -23.36 15.98 -6.69
C GLU A 63 -24.71 15.45 -6.15
N ILE A 64 -24.79 14.15 -5.87
CA ILE A 64 -26.04 13.49 -5.45
C ILE A 64 -26.04 13.23 -3.94
N ALA A 65 -27.02 13.80 -3.23
CA ALA A 65 -27.36 13.38 -1.88
C ALA A 65 -28.49 12.34 -1.92
N LYS A 66 -28.11 11.06 -1.99
CA LYS A 66 -29.06 9.94 -2.10
C LYS A 66 -30.01 9.86 -0.91
N ASP A 67 -29.51 10.13 0.29
CA ASP A 67 -30.24 10.11 1.55
C ASP A 67 -31.37 11.15 1.61
N LYS A 68 -31.20 12.29 0.92
CA LYS A 68 -32.20 13.36 0.81
C LYS A 68 -33.04 13.31 -0.45
N ALA A 69 -32.64 12.47 -1.41
CA ALA A 69 -33.11 12.54 -2.79
C ALA A 69 -32.91 13.95 -3.39
N TRP A 70 -31.72 14.52 -3.18
CA TRP A 70 -31.33 15.83 -3.74
C TRP A 70 -30.22 15.70 -4.79
N LEU A 71 -30.21 16.65 -5.71
CA LEU A 71 -29.12 16.95 -6.61
C LEU A 71 -28.61 18.35 -6.28
N PHE A 72 -27.32 18.47 -5.99
CA PHE A 72 -26.63 19.75 -5.93
C PHE A 72 -26.03 20.07 -7.29
N SER A 73 -26.12 21.33 -7.73
CA SER A 73 -25.45 21.83 -8.93
C SER A 73 -24.73 23.13 -8.65
N SER A 74 -23.43 23.18 -8.93
CA SER A 74 -22.63 24.40 -8.84
C SER A 74 -22.45 25.03 -10.21
N SER A 75 -22.27 26.35 -10.25
CA SER A 75 -22.19 27.09 -11.51
C SER A 75 -21.20 28.24 -11.48
N GLY A 76 -20.76 28.65 -12.68
CA GLY A 76 -20.04 29.91 -12.91
C GLY A 76 -20.89 31.17 -12.70
N ASP A 77 -22.17 31.03 -12.32
CA ASP A 77 -22.96 32.14 -11.77
C ASP A 77 -22.75 32.37 -10.26
N SER A 78 -21.77 31.69 -9.68
CA SER A 78 -21.41 31.77 -8.26
C SER A 78 -22.52 31.32 -7.31
N THR A 79 -23.44 30.46 -7.75
CA THR A 79 -24.47 29.85 -6.88
C THR A 79 -24.43 28.33 -6.90
N VAL A 80 -24.92 27.71 -5.82
CA VAL A 80 -25.26 26.28 -5.80
C VAL A 80 -26.78 26.14 -5.74
N ARG A 81 -27.36 25.31 -6.60
CA ARG A 81 -28.80 25.00 -6.57
C ARG A 81 -29.05 23.59 -6.08
N VAL A 82 -30.15 23.41 -5.36
CA VAL A 82 -30.59 22.12 -4.83
C VAL A 82 -31.91 21.74 -5.50
N TRP A 83 -31.96 20.55 -6.07
CA TRP A 83 -33.11 20.03 -6.81
C TRP A 83 -33.61 18.74 -6.18
N CYS A 84 -34.91 18.50 -6.18
CA CYS A 84 -35.43 17.19 -5.79
C CYS A 84 -35.26 16.20 -6.94
N THR A 85 -34.60 15.06 -6.70
CA THR A 85 -34.39 14.03 -7.74
C THR A 85 -35.65 13.21 -8.04
N LYS A 86 -36.69 13.32 -7.21
CA LYS A 86 -37.99 12.64 -7.40
C LYS A 86 -38.98 13.49 -8.19
N SER A 87 -39.24 14.72 -7.73
CA SER A 87 -40.18 15.65 -8.40
C SER A 87 -39.54 16.47 -9.50
N LEU A 88 -38.20 16.52 -9.57
CA LEU A 88 -37.44 17.34 -10.53
C LEU A 88 -37.74 18.84 -10.38
N SER A 89 -38.10 19.28 -9.17
CA SER A 89 -38.39 20.68 -8.84
C SER A 89 -37.22 21.35 -8.10
N PRO A 90 -37.02 22.67 -8.28
CA PRO A 90 -36.06 23.42 -7.47
C PRO A 90 -36.49 23.43 -6.01
N LEU A 91 -35.53 23.23 -5.11
CA LEU A 91 -35.73 23.27 -3.66
C LEU A 91 -35.08 24.53 -3.10
N TYR A 92 -33.77 24.68 -3.26
CA TYR A 92 -33.02 25.74 -2.61
C TYR A 92 -31.98 26.37 -3.53
N VAL A 93 -31.63 27.62 -3.24
CA VAL A 93 -30.45 28.29 -3.80
C VAL A 93 -29.52 28.63 -2.64
N ILE A 94 -28.27 28.20 -2.73
CA ILE A 94 -27.22 28.46 -1.75
C ILE A 94 -26.28 29.48 -2.36
N VAL A 95 -26.10 30.58 -1.67
CA VAL A 95 -25.20 31.67 -2.04
C VAL A 95 -23.92 31.53 -1.20
N PRO A 96 -22.76 31.28 -1.82
CA PRO A 96 -21.46 31.30 -1.15
C PRO A 96 -21.21 32.61 -0.42
N TYR A 97 -20.32 32.57 0.58
CA TYR A 97 -19.81 33.78 1.19
C TYR A 97 -19.05 34.60 0.14
N LEU A 98 -19.26 35.92 0.13
CA LEU A 98 -18.74 36.83 -0.91
C LEU A 98 -19.19 36.41 -2.33
N GLU A 99 -20.49 36.40 -2.57
CA GLU A 99 -21.17 36.00 -3.82
C GLU A 99 -20.41 36.38 -5.10
N THR A 100 -19.86 37.60 -5.21
CA THR A 100 -19.14 38.08 -6.40
C THR A 100 -17.63 37.83 -6.37
N CYS A 101 -17.05 37.52 -5.22
CA CYS A 101 -15.62 37.24 -5.07
C CYS A 101 -15.30 35.75 -5.02
N SER A 102 -16.30 34.86 -4.85
CA SER A 102 -16.07 33.40 -4.89
C SER A 102 -15.71 32.89 -6.29
N GLY A 103 -16.20 33.57 -7.33
CA GLY A 103 -15.97 33.21 -8.74
C GLY A 103 -16.68 31.91 -9.13
N ASP A 104 -16.08 31.15 -10.04
CA ASP A 104 -16.56 29.84 -10.46
C ASP A 104 -16.51 28.83 -9.30
N LEU A 105 -17.57 28.02 -9.18
CA LEU A 105 -17.68 26.97 -8.16
C LEU A 105 -17.39 25.60 -8.80
N PHE A 106 -16.13 25.16 -8.72
CA PHE A 106 -15.62 24.03 -9.52
C PHE A 106 -16.00 22.66 -8.98
N SER A 107 -16.14 22.51 -7.66
CA SER A 107 -16.34 21.19 -7.05
C SER A 107 -17.32 21.22 -5.88
N LEU A 108 -17.98 20.09 -5.68
CA LEU A 108 -18.93 19.84 -4.61
C LEU A 108 -18.64 18.48 -3.97
N ALA A 109 -18.86 18.36 -2.66
CA ALA A 109 -18.82 17.08 -1.96
C ALA A 109 -19.87 17.05 -0.84
N TRP A 110 -20.69 16.00 -0.81
CA TRP A 110 -21.74 15.83 0.20
C TRP A 110 -21.35 14.78 1.24
N SER A 111 -21.35 15.13 2.53
CA SER A 111 -21.29 14.14 3.60
C SER A 111 -22.70 13.78 4.09
N PRO A 112 -23.18 12.54 3.84
CA PRO A 112 -24.45 12.07 4.38
C PRO A 112 -24.40 11.93 5.91
N THR A 113 -23.28 11.53 6.51
CA THR A 113 -23.19 11.38 7.98
C THR A 113 -23.30 12.74 8.70
N ARG A 114 -22.66 13.77 8.15
CA ARG A 114 -22.68 15.12 8.75
C ARG A 114 -23.82 15.98 8.28
N GLN A 115 -24.44 15.64 7.15
CA GLN A 115 -25.43 16.49 6.48
C GLN A 115 -24.83 17.84 6.08
N VAL A 116 -23.60 17.80 5.56
CA VAL A 116 -22.81 18.98 5.21
C VAL A 116 -22.44 18.92 3.73
N LEU A 117 -22.62 20.05 3.05
CA LEU A 117 -22.13 20.27 1.69
C LEU A 117 -20.86 21.11 1.74
N PHE A 118 -19.80 20.64 1.09
CA PHE A 118 -18.57 21.37 0.86
C PHE A 118 -18.53 21.93 -0.57
N VAL A 119 -17.95 23.11 -0.73
CA VAL A 119 -17.86 23.85 -2.01
C VAL A 119 -16.43 24.33 -2.22
N GLY A 120 -15.84 23.93 -3.35
CA GLY A 120 -14.52 24.38 -3.79
C GLY A 120 -14.62 25.54 -4.76
N CYS A 121 -13.97 26.66 -4.45
CA CYS A 121 -14.17 27.93 -5.15
C CYS A 121 -12.94 28.36 -5.98
N GLN A 122 -13.18 29.20 -6.99
CA GLN A 122 -12.12 29.82 -7.81
C GLN A 122 -11.24 30.78 -7.00
N ASN A 123 -11.80 31.44 -5.98
CA ASN A 123 -11.01 32.31 -5.09
C ASN A 123 -10.15 31.55 -4.09
N THR A 124 -9.91 30.25 -4.29
CA THR A 124 -9.10 29.35 -3.46
C THR A 124 -9.70 29.02 -2.08
N SER A 125 -10.93 29.47 -1.80
CA SER A 125 -11.61 29.18 -0.53
C SER A 125 -12.31 27.82 -0.55
N LEU A 126 -12.27 27.15 0.61
CA LEU A 126 -13.12 26.00 0.93
C LEU A 126 -14.28 26.50 1.80
N GLN A 127 -15.52 26.28 1.35
CA GLN A 127 -16.73 26.75 2.04
C GLN A 127 -17.66 25.58 2.37
N TRP A 128 -18.47 25.69 3.43
CA TRP A 128 -19.41 24.62 3.79
C TRP A 128 -20.72 25.08 4.44
N ILE A 129 -21.76 24.27 4.31
CA ILE A 129 -23.06 24.52 4.96
C ILE A 129 -23.65 23.24 5.53
N SER A 130 -24.19 23.32 6.75
CA SER A 130 -24.85 22.20 7.43
C SER A 130 -26.37 22.28 7.31
N PHE A 131 -27.00 21.12 7.09
CA PHE A 131 -28.45 20.93 7.02
C PHE A 131 -29.01 20.15 8.21
N ARG A 132 -28.26 20.05 9.31
CA ARG A 132 -28.81 19.49 10.56
C ARG A 132 -29.84 20.45 11.13
N SER A 133 -31.01 19.94 11.55
CA SER A 133 -31.94 20.73 12.34
C SER A 133 -31.24 21.19 13.61
N PRO A 134 -31.32 22.49 14.00
CA PRO A 134 -30.66 22.96 15.20
C PRO A 134 -31.20 22.18 16.40
N SER A 135 -30.32 21.44 17.09
CA SER A 135 -30.59 20.99 18.44
C SER A 135 -30.76 22.21 19.32
N THR A 136 -31.84 22.23 20.09
CA THR A 136 -32.14 23.24 21.09
C THR A 136 -30.94 23.48 22.01
N SER A 137 -30.18 24.54 21.74
CA SER A 137 -29.26 25.14 22.70
C SER A 137 -29.19 26.64 22.43
N SER A 138 -29.67 27.39 23.44
CA SER A 138 -29.56 28.82 23.79
C SER A 138 -29.21 29.87 22.72
N PRO A 139 -29.91 31.03 22.71
CA PRO A 139 -29.71 32.08 21.71
C PRO A 139 -28.36 32.81 21.87
N PRO A 140 -27.73 33.24 20.76
CA PRO A 140 -26.53 34.08 20.82
C PRO A 140 -26.89 35.53 21.14
N ALA A 141 -25.99 36.20 21.86
CA ALA A 141 -26.10 37.59 22.27
C ALA A 141 -26.15 38.54 21.08
N GLU A 142 -26.98 39.58 21.23
CA GLU A 142 -27.14 40.69 20.30
C GLU A 142 -25.81 41.39 20.02
N SER A 143 -25.48 41.58 18.74
CA SER A 143 -24.67 42.71 18.32
C SER A 143 -25.33 43.38 17.12
N THR A 144 -25.74 44.62 17.35
CA THR A 144 -26.34 45.53 16.39
C THR A 144 -25.30 45.99 15.37
N SER A 145 -25.56 45.80 14.07
CA SER A 145 -25.16 46.80 13.07
C SER A 145 -26.21 46.89 11.97
N SER A 146 -26.91 48.02 11.95
CA SER A 146 -27.84 48.40 10.90
C SER A 146 -27.08 48.91 9.70
N GLY A 147 -27.22 48.25 8.55
CA GLY A 147 -26.67 48.73 7.29
C GLY A 147 -27.52 48.26 6.11
N LYS A 148 -28.61 48.97 5.84
CA LYS A 148 -29.32 48.86 4.56
C LYS A 148 -28.39 49.36 3.46
N THR A 149 -28.00 48.52 2.52
CA THR A 149 -27.44 48.97 1.23
C THR A 149 -28.16 48.31 0.07
N THR A 150 -28.52 49.17 -0.87
CA THR A 150 -29.36 48.99 -2.06
C THR A 150 -28.65 48.14 -3.13
N PRO A 151 -29.37 47.33 -3.93
CA PRO A 151 -28.77 46.50 -4.97
C PRO A 151 -28.36 47.34 -6.18
N THR A 152 -27.06 47.45 -6.46
CA THR A 152 -26.56 47.94 -7.75
C THR A 152 -26.23 46.76 -8.64
N HIS A 153 -27.19 46.39 -9.49
CA HIS A 153 -26.93 45.66 -10.72
C HIS A 153 -26.07 46.54 -11.65
N THR A 154 -24.88 46.09 -12.06
CA THR A 154 -24.37 46.25 -13.44
C THR A 154 -23.02 45.53 -13.68
N SER A 155 -23.02 44.76 -14.78
CA SER A 155 -21.94 44.26 -15.66
C SER A 155 -20.91 43.20 -15.20
N ARG A 156 -21.15 41.98 -15.74
CA ARG A 156 -20.25 40.86 -16.12
C ARG A 156 -18.90 41.30 -16.75
N GLN A 157 -17.79 40.56 -16.59
CA GLN A 157 -17.43 39.34 -17.37
C GLN A 157 -15.93 38.93 -17.15
N ALA A 158 -15.64 37.64 -16.93
CA ALA A 158 -14.39 36.98 -17.37
C ALA A 158 -14.62 35.45 -17.51
N HIS A 159 -14.47 34.94 -18.74
CA HIS A 159 -14.46 33.51 -19.15
C HIS A 159 -13.20 33.28 -19.99
N LYS A 160 -12.45 32.17 -19.79
CA LYS A 160 -11.40 31.72 -20.75
C LYS A 160 -10.70 30.35 -20.49
N PHE A 161 -11.32 29.36 -19.85
CA PHE A 161 -10.70 28.02 -19.74
C PHE A 161 -11.42 26.92 -20.53
N PHE A 162 -12.76 26.81 -20.45
CA PHE A 162 -13.50 25.71 -21.09
C PHE A 162 -13.97 25.97 -22.55
N ASP A 163 -13.56 27.08 -23.20
CA ASP A 163 -14.11 27.52 -24.51
C ASP A 163 -13.09 27.68 -25.67
N SER A 164 -11.95 26.96 -25.70
CA SER A 164 -10.96 27.11 -26.80
C SER A 164 -10.79 25.91 -27.75
N TYR A 165 -10.83 26.19 -29.05
CA TYR A 165 -10.44 25.30 -30.16
C TYR A 165 -8.90 25.10 -30.27
N PRO A 166 -8.43 24.01 -30.91
CA PRO A 166 -7.02 23.65 -31.00
C PRO A 166 -6.11 24.66 -31.73
N ILE A 167 -4.83 24.61 -31.35
CA ILE A 167 -3.78 25.63 -31.45
C ILE A 167 -3.42 26.14 -32.87
N TYR A 168 -3.88 25.52 -33.95
CA TYR A 168 -3.40 25.86 -35.31
C TYR A 168 -4.16 26.98 -36.05
N GLN A 169 -5.06 27.73 -35.39
CA GLN A 169 -5.84 28.80 -36.04
C GLN A 169 -5.70 30.22 -35.42
N ARG A 170 -4.71 30.50 -34.56
CA ARG A 170 -4.55 31.87 -34.03
C ARG A 170 -3.89 32.81 -35.05
N ARG A 171 -4.62 33.85 -35.45
CA ARG A 171 -4.03 35.11 -35.99
C ARG A 171 -3.84 36.12 -34.84
N PRO A 172 -2.88 37.06 -34.94
CA PRO A 172 -2.60 38.02 -33.87
C PRO A 172 -3.75 39.01 -33.66
N ALA A 173 -3.97 39.39 -32.40
CA ALA A 173 -5.00 40.27 -31.85
C ALA A 173 -5.70 41.25 -32.81
N ASP A 174 -7.00 41.02 -33.07
CA ASP A 174 -7.90 42.05 -33.58
C ASP A 174 -8.36 42.96 -32.42
N VAL A 175 -7.75 44.14 -32.35
CA VAL A 175 -7.99 45.19 -31.33
C VAL A 175 -9.26 46.02 -31.62
N HIS A 176 -10.15 45.58 -32.53
CA HIS A 176 -11.28 46.40 -33.02
C HIS A 176 -12.66 45.71 -33.12
N ALA A 177 -12.94 44.67 -32.34
CA ALA A 177 -14.31 44.14 -32.26
C ALA A 177 -15.23 45.07 -31.42
N PHE A 178 -15.89 46.03 -32.08
CA PHE A 178 -16.97 46.84 -31.53
C PHE A 178 -18.21 46.00 -31.26
N ASN A 179 -18.70 45.96 -30.02
CA ASN A 179 -20.03 45.41 -29.69
C ASN A 179 -21.00 46.57 -29.39
N VAL A 180 -21.86 46.85 -30.37
CA VAL A 180 -22.98 47.81 -30.30
C VAL A 180 -24.18 47.15 -29.60
N LEU A 181 -24.75 47.83 -28.61
CA LEU A 181 -26.04 47.51 -27.97
C LEU A 181 -27.21 47.68 -28.96
N PRO A 182 -28.32 46.93 -28.80
CA PRO A 182 -29.62 47.49 -29.18
C PRO A 182 -30.67 47.40 -28.07
N ARG A 183 -31.27 48.55 -27.76
CA ARG A 183 -32.66 48.67 -27.30
C ARG A 183 -33.37 49.70 -28.20
N LEU A 184 -34.35 49.26 -28.99
CA LEU A 184 -35.75 49.77 -29.05
C LEU A 184 -36.48 49.37 -30.37
N HIS A 185 -37.66 48.76 -30.16
CA HIS A 185 -38.90 48.64 -30.96
C HIS A 185 -38.90 48.46 -32.49
N GLY A 186 -39.58 47.37 -32.93
CA GLY A 186 -40.16 47.24 -34.28
C GLY A 186 -40.62 45.80 -34.62
N ARG A 187 -41.95 45.61 -34.71
CA ARG A 187 -42.77 44.48 -35.22
C ARG A 187 -42.12 43.38 -36.10
N ASP A 188 -42.25 42.11 -35.70
CA ASP A 188 -43.17 41.07 -36.28
C ASP A 188 -42.66 39.61 -36.05
N THR A 189 -43.45 38.82 -35.31
CA THR A 189 -43.53 37.33 -35.21
C THR A 189 -42.47 36.51 -34.45
N PRO A 190 -42.83 35.33 -33.89
CA PRO A 190 -43.83 35.10 -32.82
C PRO A 190 -43.22 34.35 -31.60
N ASP A 191 -43.99 34.32 -30.52
CA ASP A 191 -43.72 33.74 -29.20
C ASP A 191 -42.87 32.45 -29.16
N LEU A 192 -41.78 32.48 -28.39
CA LEU A 192 -41.23 31.31 -27.70
C LEU A 192 -41.29 31.61 -26.21
N ASP A 193 -42.06 30.79 -25.52
CA ASP A 193 -42.51 30.93 -24.15
C ASP A 193 -41.40 31.39 -23.18
N GLN A 194 -41.71 32.44 -22.40
CA GLN A 194 -41.12 32.61 -21.07
C GLN A 194 -41.47 31.37 -20.27
N ALA A 195 -40.58 30.38 -20.24
CA ALA A 195 -40.74 29.23 -19.37
C ALA A 195 -40.89 29.72 -17.93
N ASP A 196 -42.00 29.36 -17.29
CA ASP A 196 -42.30 29.59 -15.87
C ASP A 196 -41.18 28.96 -15.01
N ILE A 197 -40.13 29.73 -14.70
CA ILE A 197 -39.12 29.31 -13.73
C ILE A 197 -39.80 29.24 -12.38
N THR A 198 -40.09 28.02 -11.92
CA THR A 198 -40.69 27.82 -10.60
C THR A 198 -39.72 28.34 -9.54
N PRO A 199 -40.13 29.27 -8.66
CA PRO A 199 -39.23 29.84 -7.67
C PRO A 199 -38.74 28.77 -6.68
N PRO A 200 -37.49 28.86 -6.19
CA PRO A 200 -37.00 27.96 -5.15
C PRO A 200 -37.80 28.15 -3.86
N GLN A 201 -37.87 27.10 -3.03
CA GLN A 201 -38.56 27.13 -1.74
C GLN A 201 -37.86 28.04 -0.73
N ALA A 202 -36.53 28.12 -0.76
CA ALA A 202 -35.75 29.00 0.10
C ALA A 202 -34.38 29.38 -0.49
N TYR A 203 -33.79 30.45 0.06
CA TYR A 203 -32.41 30.85 -0.17
C TYR A 203 -31.60 30.64 1.11
N PHE A 204 -30.41 30.06 0.99
CA PHE A 204 -29.43 29.92 2.06
C PHE A 204 -28.18 30.71 1.71
N SER A 205 -27.52 31.26 2.72
CA SER A 205 -26.21 31.88 2.56
C SER A 205 -25.20 31.14 3.41
N ILE A 206 -24.01 30.87 2.86
CA ILE A 206 -22.91 30.30 3.64
C ILE A 206 -22.41 31.38 4.61
N PRO A 207 -22.42 31.12 5.94
CA PRO A 207 -21.96 32.11 6.90
C PRO A 207 -20.43 32.26 6.84
N ALA A 208 -19.93 33.46 7.18
CA ALA A 208 -18.50 33.76 7.16
C ALA A 208 -17.65 32.82 8.04
N CYS A 209 -18.24 32.24 9.10
CA CYS A 209 -17.56 31.27 9.97
C CYS A 209 -17.36 29.90 9.29
N ASN A 210 -18.00 29.65 8.15
CA ASN A 210 -17.90 28.41 7.41
C ASN A 210 -17.06 28.57 6.12
N VAL A 211 -15.98 29.32 6.24
CA VAL A 211 -15.06 29.62 5.15
C VAL A 211 -13.63 29.47 5.65
N ILE A 212 -12.84 28.73 4.89
CA ILE A 212 -11.38 28.75 4.99
C ILE A 212 -10.87 29.48 3.76
N ASP A 213 -10.49 30.74 3.96
CA ASP A 213 -9.84 31.54 2.92
C ASP A 213 -8.46 30.95 2.61
N SER A 214 -8.08 30.94 1.33
CA SER A 214 -6.79 30.38 0.89
C SER A 214 -6.56 28.95 1.38
N ALA A 215 -7.62 28.12 1.37
CA ALA A 215 -7.51 26.70 1.67
C ALA A 215 -6.49 26.00 0.75
N HIS A 216 -6.32 26.52 -0.47
CA HIS A 216 -5.26 26.19 -1.42
C HIS A 216 -4.61 27.47 -1.99
N TRP A 217 -3.48 27.32 -2.70
CA TRP A 217 -2.85 28.40 -3.47
C TRP A 217 -3.28 28.42 -4.95
N GLY A 218 -4.19 27.53 -5.33
CA GLY A 218 -4.83 27.45 -6.64
C GLY A 218 -6.33 27.19 -6.51
N TYR A 219 -7.02 27.10 -7.63
CA TYR A 219 -8.46 26.79 -7.65
C TYR A 219 -8.71 25.38 -7.11
N ILE A 220 -9.80 25.16 -6.38
CA ILE A 220 -10.14 23.84 -5.86
C ILE A 220 -10.98 23.09 -6.91
N TYR A 221 -10.30 22.37 -7.80
CA TYR A 221 -10.93 21.74 -8.97
C TYR A 221 -11.76 20.50 -8.64
N CYS A 222 -11.37 19.74 -7.63
CA CYS A 222 -12.01 18.46 -7.32
C CYS A 222 -11.98 18.17 -5.82
N MET A 223 -12.97 17.41 -5.37
CA MET A 223 -13.09 16.97 -3.98
C MET A 223 -13.63 15.54 -3.92
N ALA A 224 -13.27 14.81 -2.86
CA ALA A 224 -13.82 13.50 -2.56
C ALA A 224 -14.09 13.38 -1.06
N ILE A 225 -15.28 12.88 -0.69
CA ILE A 225 -15.64 12.61 0.69
C ILE A 225 -15.21 11.19 1.09
N LEU A 226 -14.68 11.07 2.30
CA LEU A 226 -14.26 9.82 2.94
C LEU A 226 -15.05 9.72 4.24
N ASP A 227 -16.21 9.08 4.17
CA ASP A 227 -17.10 8.87 5.32
C ASP A 227 -16.84 7.45 5.83
N ASP A 228 -16.23 7.32 7.02
CA ASP A 228 -15.85 6.04 7.63
C ASP A 228 -16.39 5.94 9.08
N GLU A 229 -16.13 4.82 9.76
CA GLU A 229 -16.55 4.64 11.16
C GLU A 229 -15.78 5.58 12.12
N ASP A 230 -14.62 6.08 11.72
CA ASP A 230 -13.71 6.90 12.53
C ASP A 230 -14.01 8.41 12.42
N GLY A 231 -14.77 8.84 11.42
CA GLY A 231 -15.18 10.23 11.23
C GLY A 231 -15.49 10.60 9.78
N VAL A 232 -15.51 11.91 9.51
CA VAL A 232 -15.67 12.43 8.15
C VAL A 232 -14.39 13.11 7.73
N ARG A 233 -13.74 12.58 6.71
CA ARG A 233 -12.56 13.17 6.07
C ARG A 233 -12.93 13.73 4.71
N LEU A 234 -12.30 14.82 4.31
CA LEU A 234 -12.46 15.44 2.99
C LEU A 234 -11.09 15.51 2.32
N ALA A 235 -11.02 15.10 1.06
CA ALA A 235 -9.84 15.33 0.23
C ALA A 235 -10.14 16.41 -0.82
N THR A 236 -9.24 17.37 -0.98
CA THR A 236 -9.35 18.47 -1.95
C THR A 236 -8.12 18.52 -2.86
N GLY A 237 -8.35 18.63 -4.16
CA GLY A 237 -7.31 18.72 -5.19
C GLY A 237 -7.38 20.06 -5.90
N SER A 238 -6.22 20.63 -6.21
CA SER A 238 -6.12 22.01 -6.63
C SER A 238 -5.01 22.28 -7.64
N GLY A 239 -5.07 23.47 -8.25
CA GLY A 239 -4.05 24.03 -9.14
C GLY A 239 -2.70 24.34 -8.50
N ASP A 240 -2.56 24.20 -7.17
CA ASP A 240 -1.27 24.25 -6.46
C ASP A 240 -0.55 22.90 -6.42
N GLU A 241 -0.97 21.95 -7.26
CA GLU A 241 -0.36 20.61 -7.45
C GLU A 241 -0.41 19.70 -6.22
N VAL A 242 -1.31 20.01 -5.26
CA VAL A 242 -1.42 19.24 -4.02
C VAL A 242 -2.81 18.68 -3.78
N VAL A 243 -2.84 17.54 -3.09
CA VAL A 243 -4.04 17.00 -2.45
C VAL A 243 -3.95 17.28 -0.95
N LYS A 244 -4.94 17.99 -0.39
CA LYS A 244 -5.04 18.22 1.05
C LYS A 244 -6.10 17.31 1.65
N LEU A 245 -5.79 16.73 2.80
CA LEU A 245 -6.70 15.90 3.59
C LEU A 245 -7.14 16.66 4.84
N TRP A 246 -8.45 16.76 5.05
CA TRP A 246 -9.07 17.53 6.12
C TRP A 246 -9.90 16.63 7.03
N ASP A 247 -9.78 16.81 8.34
CA ASP A 247 -10.71 16.26 9.32
C ASP A 247 -11.93 17.18 9.39
N CYS A 248 -13.08 16.66 8.96
CA CYS A 248 -14.36 17.35 8.98
C CYS A 248 -15.31 16.76 10.04
N SER A 249 -14.75 16.09 11.05
CA SER A 249 -15.49 15.55 12.20
C SER A 249 -15.83 16.62 13.24
N GLY A 250 -15.18 17.77 13.21
CA GLY A 250 -15.56 18.95 14.00
C GLY A 250 -16.63 19.80 13.31
N ASP A 251 -16.92 20.97 13.89
CA ASP A 251 -17.74 22.01 13.24
C ASP A 251 -16.95 22.73 12.13
N HIS A 252 -15.62 22.69 12.20
CA HIS A 252 -14.69 23.30 11.25
C HIS A 252 -13.73 22.25 10.67
N PRO A 253 -13.47 22.26 9.35
CA PRO A 253 -12.44 21.42 8.73
C PRO A 253 -11.03 21.78 9.24
N ASN A 254 -10.27 20.77 9.67
CA ASN A 254 -8.87 20.93 10.10
C ASN A 254 -7.93 20.17 9.17
N LEU A 255 -6.85 20.81 8.71
CA LEU A 255 -5.87 20.16 7.84
C LEU A 255 -5.12 19.05 8.59
N ILE A 256 -5.19 17.82 8.08
CA ILE A 256 -4.49 16.64 8.62
C ILE A 256 -3.14 16.46 7.92
N HIS A 257 -3.14 16.54 6.59
CA HIS A 257 -1.98 16.21 5.76
C HIS A 257 -2.07 16.82 4.36
N GLN A 258 -0.93 16.93 3.67
CA GLN A 258 -0.81 17.41 2.30
C GLN A 258 0.10 16.47 1.51
N PHE A 259 -0.39 16.01 0.37
CA PHE A 259 0.36 15.21 -0.60
C PHE A 259 0.79 16.10 -1.77
N SER A 260 2.06 16.02 -2.17
CA SER A 260 2.55 16.66 -3.39
C SER A 260 2.36 15.72 -4.59
N CYS A 261 1.73 16.21 -5.65
CA CYS A 261 1.55 15.44 -6.87
C CYS A 261 2.64 15.71 -7.91
N GLU A 262 3.28 16.88 -7.93
CA GLU A 262 4.44 17.24 -8.78
C GLU A 262 4.25 17.08 -10.30
N HIS A 263 3.00 17.01 -10.79
CA HIS A 263 2.68 16.76 -12.21
C HIS A 263 1.56 17.71 -12.70
N GLY A 264 1.65 18.97 -12.29
CA GLY A 264 0.66 20.01 -12.59
C GLY A 264 -0.59 19.93 -11.70
N ALA A 265 -1.61 20.71 -12.07
CA ALA A 265 -2.84 20.83 -11.29
C ALA A 265 -3.52 19.47 -11.06
N VAL A 266 -4.08 19.26 -9.86
CA VAL A 266 -4.94 18.11 -9.58
C VAL A 266 -6.35 18.45 -10.04
N LEU A 267 -6.79 17.81 -11.13
CA LEU A 267 -8.03 18.15 -11.84
C LEU A 267 -9.19 17.21 -11.51
N SER A 268 -8.89 15.99 -11.08
CA SER A 268 -9.89 15.00 -10.71
C SER A 268 -9.44 14.17 -9.51
N LEU A 269 -10.39 13.79 -8.67
CA LEU A 269 -10.15 12.97 -7.48
C LEU A 269 -11.24 11.92 -7.34
N VAL A 270 -10.84 10.71 -6.94
CA VAL A 270 -11.76 9.68 -6.48
C VAL A 270 -11.15 8.97 -5.28
N ALA A 271 -11.99 8.62 -4.30
CA ALA A 271 -11.59 7.94 -3.08
C ALA A 271 -12.28 6.57 -2.97
N LYS A 272 -11.57 5.58 -2.44
CA LYS A 272 -12.12 4.27 -2.06
C LYS A 272 -11.34 3.71 -0.88
N GLY A 273 -12.03 3.53 0.26
CA GLY A 273 -11.37 3.11 1.50
C GLY A 273 -10.27 4.13 1.86
N ASP A 274 -9.08 3.63 2.20
CA ASP A 274 -7.92 4.48 2.54
C ASP A 274 -7.07 4.88 1.33
N ILE A 275 -7.57 4.70 0.10
CA ILE A 275 -6.86 5.05 -1.14
C ILE A 275 -7.54 6.22 -1.84
N ILE A 276 -6.73 7.17 -2.30
CA ILE A 276 -7.14 8.24 -3.22
C ILE A 276 -6.41 8.09 -4.54
N ALA A 277 -7.12 8.22 -5.65
CA ALA A 277 -6.53 8.44 -6.97
C ALA A 277 -6.73 9.90 -7.40
N ALA A 278 -5.63 10.58 -7.74
CA ALA A 278 -5.58 11.98 -8.11
C ALA A 278 -5.10 12.14 -9.56
N GLY A 279 -6.00 12.56 -10.45
CA GLY A 279 -5.73 12.81 -11.86
C GLY A 279 -5.13 14.21 -12.06
N CYS A 280 -3.96 14.25 -12.68
CA CYS A 280 -3.15 15.46 -12.82
C CYS A 280 -3.19 16.00 -14.26
N GLN A 281 -2.85 17.27 -14.41
CA GLN A 281 -2.79 17.97 -15.69
C GLN A 281 -1.79 17.36 -16.68
N ASP A 282 -0.64 16.84 -16.24
CA ASP A 282 0.36 16.31 -17.18
C ASP A 282 0.12 14.84 -17.57
N GLY A 283 -1.07 14.29 -17.32
CA GLY A 283 -1.43 12.93 -17.76
C GLY A 283 -1.04 11.81 -16.81
N TYR A 284 -0.80 12.17 -15.55
CA TYR A 284 -0.46 11.25 -14.48
C TYR A 284 -1.63 11.05 -13.53
N VAL A 285 -1.73 9.86 -12.96
CA VAL A 285 -2.60 9.59 -11.81
C VAL A 285 -1.74 9.20 -10.61
N LYS A 286 -1.79 9.98 -9.54
CA LYS A 286 -1.15 9.65 -8.27
C LYS A 286 -2.10 8.82 -7.42
N VAL A 287 -1.65 7.65 -6.99
CA VAL A 287 -2.36 6.79 -6.04
C VAL A 287 -1.75 7.02 -4.67
N LEU A 288 -2.54 7.55 -3.75
CA LEU A 288 -2.13 8.01 -2.42
C LEU A 288 -2.77 7.13 -1.36
N ASP A 289 -2.01 6.82 -0.31
CA ASP A 289 -2.53 6.15 0.87
C ASP A 289 -2.78 7.13 2.02
N LEU A 290 -3.94 7.03 2.63
CA LEU A 290 -4.36 7.89 3.73
C LEU A 290 -3.85 7.43 5.10
N GLU A 291 -3.58 6.14 5.29
CA GLU A 291 -3.11 5.59 6.56
C GLU A 291 -1.60 5.84 6.74
N THR A 292 -0.80 5.46 5.75
CA THR A 292 0.65 5.66 5.76
C THR A 292 1.04 7.08 5.36
N LYS A 293 0.11 7.87 4.81
CA LYS A 293 0.32 9.25 4.33
C LYS A 293 1.47 9.33 3.31
N THR A 294 1.49 8.39 2.38
CA THR A 294 2.52 8.32 1.33
C THR A 294 1.90 8.12 -0.05
N ALA A 295 2.59 8.57 -1.10
CA ALA A 295 2.27 8.18 -2.46
C ALA A 295 2.66 6.70 -2.67
N ILE A 296 1.68 5.88 -3.06
CA ILE A 296 1.88 4.46 -3.32
C ILE A 296 2.46 4.27 -4.72
N ARG A 297 1.85 4.95 -5.71
CA ARG A 297 2.14 4.74 -7.13
C ARG A 297 1.86 6.00 -7.96
N THR A 298 2.60 6.14 -9.05
CA THR A 298 2.31 7.08 -10.13
C THR A 298 1.97 6.27 -11.38
N ILE A 299 0.77 6.44 -11.92
CA ILE A 299 0.32 5.83 -13.17
C ILE A 299 0.50 6.85 -14.28
N ILE A 300 1.17 6.44 -15.36
CA ILE A 300 1.29 7.26 -16.56
C ILE A 300 0.15 6.86 -17.49
N VAL A 301 -0.89 7.70 -17.56
CA VAL A 301 -2.06 7.43 -18.42
C VAL A 301 -1.70 7.78 -19.87
N GLN A 302 -1.24 9.01 -20.08
CA GLN A 302 -0.81 9.56 -21.36
C GLN A 302 -0.03 10.86 -21.11
N GLU A 303 1.29 10.86 -21.29
CA GLU A 303 2.12 12.04 -20.98
C GLU A 303 1.66 13.31 -21.69
N GLY A 304 1.55 14.41 -20.94
CA GLY A 304 1.18 15.73 -21.45
C GLY A 304 -0.30 15.88 -21.82
N VAL A 305 -1.17 14.98 -21.37
CA VAL A 305 -2.62 15.02 -21.64
C VAL A 305 -3.41 15.00 -20.33
N ASP A 306 -4.11 16.09 -20.02
CA ASP A 306 -4.87 16.28 -18.78
C ASP A 306 -5.84 15.14 -18.44
N ILE A 307 -5.84 14.70 -17.17
CA ILE A 307 -6.80 13.72 -16.63
C ILE A 307 -7.94 14.45 -15.94
N LEU A 308 -9.03 14.63 -16.68
CA LEU A 308 -10.13 15.54 -16.32
C LEU A 308 -11.23 14.88 -15.50
N SER A 309 -11.35 13.55 -15.57
CA SER A 309 -12.32 12.82 -14.77
C SER A 309 -11.80 11.45 -14.39
N LEU A 310 -12.02 11.09 -13.12
CA LEU A 310 -11.78 9.76 -12.58
C LEU A 310 -13.10 9.19 -12.08
N SER A 311 -13.25 7.88 -12.21
CA SER A 311 -14.36 7.16 -11.57
C SER A 311 -13.88 5.79 -11.13
N ILE A 312 -14.39 5.30 -10.02
CA ILE A 312 -14.03 3.98 -9.49
C ILE A 312 -15.30 3.14 -9.36
N PHE A 313 -15.20 1.86 -9.73
CA PHE A 313 -16.26 0.90 -9.47
C PHE A 313 -15.65 -0.43 -9.07
N ASP A 314 -16.08 -0.93 -7.92
CA ASP A 314 -15.37 -1.99 -7.21
C ASP A 314 -13.86 -1.66 -7.18
N GLN A 315 -12.97 -2.50 -7.71
CA GLN A 315 -11.52 -2.25 -7.69
C GLN A 315 -10.96 -1.57 -8.96
N ASP A 316 -11.80 -1.33 -9.97
CA ASP A 316 -11.32 -0.80 -11.25
C ASP A 316 -11.44 0.72 -11.30
N LEU A 317 -10.36 1.35 -11.72
CA LEU A 317 -10.28 2.79 -11.95
C LEU A 317 -10.52 3.09 -13.43
N PHE A 318 -11.31 4.13 -13.71
CA PHE A 318 -11.53 4.67 -15.04
C PHE A 318 -10.94 6.08 -15.11
N SER A 319 -10.14 6.35 -16.14
CA SER A 319 -9.57 7.67 -16.39
C SER A 319 -10.04 8.23 -17.73
N CYS A 320 -10.55 9.45 -17.72
CA CYS A 320 -10.93 10.22 -18.90
C CYS A 320 -9.90 11.31 -19.16
N SER A 321 -9.38 11.36 -20.37
CA SER A 321 -8.29 12.26 -20.76
C SER A 321 -8.73 13.32 -21.78
N ALA A 322 -7.96 14.41 -21.84
CA ALA A 322 -8.26 15.55 -22.72
C ALA A 322 -8.18 15.25 -24.22
N ASP A 323 -7.56 14.15 -24.62
CA ASP A 323 -7.56 13.63 -25.99
C ASP A 323 -8.84 12.84 -26.35
N GLY A 324 -9.79 12.74 -25.43
CA GLY A 324 -11.07 12.05 -25.65
C GLY A 324 -11.05 10.56 -25.33
N ARG A 325 -9.92 10.03 -24.86
CA ARG A 325 -9.79 8.61 -24.53
C ARG A 325 -10.29 8.30 -23.13
N VAL A 326 -10.70 7.04 -22.97
CA VAL A 326 -10.95 6.44 -21.67
C VAL A 326 -10.08 5.20 -21.53
N LYS A 327 -9.41 5.09 -20.37
CA LYS A 327 -8.67 3.89 -19.98
C LYS A 327 -9.29 3.31 -18.72
N ARG A 328 -9.28 1.97 -18.64
CA ARG A 328 -9.67 1.20 -17.48
C ARG A 328 -8.44 0.51 -16.91
N TRP A 329 -8.27 0.64 -15.61
CA TRP A 329 -7.15 0.12 -14.85
C TRP A 329 -7.66 -0.93 -13.87
N SER A 330 -6.96 -2.06 -13.77
CA SER A 330 -7.25 -3.10 -12.78
C SER A 330 -6.94 -2.63 -11.35
N SER A 331 -7.24 -3.46 -10.37
CA SER A 331 -6.81 -3.27 -8.98
C SER A 331 -5.29 -3.19 -8.80
N ALA A 332 -4.53 -3.85 -9.68
CA ALA A 332 -3.08 -3.74 -9.77
C ALA A 332 -2.61 -2.56 -10.64
N PHE A 333 -3.52 -1.66 -11.04
CA PHE A 333 -3.29 -0.52 -11.92
C PHE A 333 -2.65 -0.86 -13.27
N ASP A 334 -2.94 -2.05 -13.78
CA ASP A 334 -2.59 -2.41 -15.16
C ASP A 334 -3.68 -1.91 -16.10
N CYS A 335 -3.29 -1.32 -17.22
CA CYS A 335 -4.25 -0.88 -18.24
C CYS A 335 -4.87 -2.12 -18.91
N ILE A 336 -6.15 -2.38 -18.61
CA ILE A 336 -6.88 -3.56 -19.09
C ILE A 336 -7.80 -3.25 -20.29
N ALA A 337 -8.19 -1.99 -20.47
CA ALA A 337 -8.92 -1.54 -21.65
C ALA A 337 -8.64 -0.07 -21.97
N GLU A 338 -8.63 0.27 -23.25
CA GLU A 338 -8.49 1.62 -23.77
C GLU A 338 -9.39 1.77 -25.00
N TRP A 339 -10.10 2.90 -25.11
CA TRP A 339 -10.93 3.21 -26.26
C TRP A 339 -11.13 4.72 -26.45
N ASP A 340 -11.38 5.12 -27.70
CA ASP A 340 -11.72 6.50 -28.04
C ASP A 340 -13.19 6.78 -27.68
N ALA A 341 -13.40 7.40 -26.51
CA ALA A 341 -14.74 7.68 -26.04
C ALA A 341 -15.32 8.89 -26.75
N HIS A 342 -14.58 9.98 -26.92
CA HIS A 342 -15.07 11.22 -27.52
C HIS A 342 -14.16 11.68 -28.67
N THR A 343 -14.74 12.44 -29.60
CA THR A 343 -13.98 13.09 -30.69
C THR A 343 -13.32 14.39 -30.25
N GLY A 344 -13.77 14.93 -29.11
CA GLY A 344 -13.14 16.02 -28.37
C GLY A 344 -12.75 15.55 -26.97
N ILE A 345 -12.62 16.49 -26.05
CA ILE A 345 -12.18 16.27 -24.66
C ILE A 345 -13.20 15.40 -23.91
N ALA A 346 -12.75 14.37 -23.19
CA ALA A 346 -13.59 13.62 -22.25
C ALA A 346 -13.56 14.34 -20.88
N LEU A 347 -14.64 15.06 -20.57
CA LEU A 347 -14.71 16.05 -19.49
C LEU A 347 -15.23 15.48 -18.17
N SER A 348 -16.16 14.54 -18.23
CA SER A 348 -16.83 14.00 -17.04
C SER A 348 -17.18 12.55 -17.21
N SER A 349 -17.20 11.81 -16.10
CA SER A 349 -17.63 10.43 -16.07
C SER A 349 -18.36 10.08 -14.79
N VAL A 350 -19.30 9.14 -14.89
CA VAL A 350 -19.95 8.51 -13.74
C VAL A 350 -20.14 7.02 -14.02
N VAL A 351 -19.85 6.18 -13.03
CA VAL A 351 -20.10 4.75 -13.11
C VAL A 351 -21.34 4.40 -12.31
N THR A 352 -22.21 3.59 -12.88
CA THR A 352 -23.41 3.06 -12.21
C THR A 352 -23.63 1.60 -12.57
N GLN A 353 -24.48 0.91 -11.82
CA GLN A 353 -24.87 -0.46 -12.10
C GLN A 353 -26.21 -0.50 -12.88
N PHE A 354 -26.37 -1.47 -13.78
CA PHE A 354 -27.67 -1.76 -14.39
C PHE A 354 -28.58 -2.50 -13.40
N PRO A 355 -29.92 -2.28 -13.45
CA PRO A 355 -30.87 -3.08 -12.68
C PRO A 355 -30.79 -4.58 -12.97
N THR A 356 -30.38 -4.96 -14.18
CA THR A 356 -30.25 -6.34 -14.67
C THR A 356 -28.91 -7.00 -14.32
N GLY A 357 -28.02 -6.29 -13.61
CA GLY A 357 -26.60 -6.67 -13.47
C GLY A 357 -25.75 -6.15 -14.63
N GLY A 358 -24.48 -5.79 -14.36
CA GLY A 358 -23.55 -5.18 -15.32
C GLY A 358 -23.13 -3.75 -14.95
N ILE A 359 -21.95 -3.33 -15.40
CA ILE A 359 -21.36 -2.02 -15.12
C ILE A 359 -21.65 -1.08 -16.29
N CYS A 360 -22.09 0.13 -15.97
CA CYS A 360 -22.39 1.18 -16.93
C CYS A 360 -21.50 2.39 -16.67
N LEU A 361 -20.57 2.69 -17.57
CA LEU A 361 -19.83 3.94 -17.56
C LEU A 361 -20.56 4.95 -18.45
N THR A 362 -20.90 6.11 -17.92
CA THR A 362 -21.44 7.24 -18.70
C THR A 362 -20.38 8.33 -18.78
N THR A 363 -20.05 8.79 -19.98
CA THR A 363 -19.02 9.82 -20.22
C THR A 363 -19.64 11.03 -20.94
N GLY A 364 -19.19 12.23 -20.57
CA GLY A 364 -19.60 13.50 -21.18
C GLY A 364 -18.39 14.18 -21.82
N GLY A 365 -18.57 14.72 -23.03
CA GLY A 365 -17.47 15.32 -23.77
C GLY A 365 -17.73 16.73 -24.31
N SER A 366 -16.66 17.37 -24.77
CA SER A 366 -16.71 18.66 -25.45
C SER A 366 -17.31 18.57 -26.86
N ASP A 367 -17.51 17.36 -27.38
CA ASP A 367 -18.20 17.08 -28.64
C ASP A 367 -19.74 17.13 -28.53
N SER A 368 -20.24 17.66 -27.41
CA SER A 368 -21.67 17.76 -27.09
C SER A 368 -22.39 16.42 -26.98
N GLN A 369 -21.65 15.33 -26.81
CA GLN A 369 -22.19 13.99 -26.64
C GLN A 369 -22.07 13.53 -25.19
N ILE A 370 -23.03 12.72 -24.78
CA ILE A 370 -22.98 11.85 -23.62
C ILE A 370 -23.02 10.43 -24.17
N LYS A 371 -22.04 9.61 -23.82
CA LYS A 371 -21.95 8.23 -24.27
C LYS A 371 -22.11 7.28 -23.11
N VAL A 372 -22.90 6.24 -23.32
CA VAL A 372 -23.23 5.22 -22.32
C VAL A 372 -22.61 3.91 -22.76
N TRP A 373 -21.69 3.40 -21.95
CA TRP A 373 -20.88 2.23 -22.24
C TRP A 373 -21.24 1.10 -21.29
N GLU A 374 -21.54 -0.07 -21.83
CA GLU A 374 -21.52 -1.31 -21.07
C GLU A 374 -20.07 -1.76 -20.90
N VAL A 375 -19.67 -1.92 -19.65
CA VAL A 375 -18.34 -2.39 -19.27
C VAL A 375 -18.51 -3.74 -18.60
N PHE A 376 -17.85 -4.77 -19.13
CA PHE A 376 -17.92 -6.10 -18.55
C PHE A 376 -17.14 -6.12 -17.23
N ALA A 377 -17.70 -6.74 -16.19
CA ALA A 377 -16.90 -7.13 -15.04
C ALA A 377 -15.72 -7.98 -15.54
N PRO A 378 -14.50 -7.81 -14.99
CA PRO A 378 -13.38 -8.62 -15.44
C PRO A 378 -13.76 -10.09 -15.26
N LYS A 379 -13.36 -10.96 -16.20
CA LYS A 379 -13.32 -12.40 -15.94
C LYS A 379 -12.17 -12.67 -14.97
N VAL A 380 -12.29 -12.19 -13.74
CA VAL A 380 -11.52 -12.76 -12.65
C VAL A 380 -11.92 -14.23 -12.60
N GLY A 381 -10.97 -15.13 -12.34
CA GLY A 381 -11.24 -16.49 -11.88
C GLY A 381 -12.02 -16.49 -10.57
N GLN A 382 -13.25 -15.98 -10.58
CA GLN A 382 -14.23 -16.09 -9.51
C GLN A 382 -14.74 -17.52 -9.48
N GLN A 383 -13.94 -18.42 -8.90
CA GLN A 383 -14.50 -19.51 -8.09
C GLN A 383 -14.09 -19.46 -6.61
N SER A 384 -13.39 -18.41 -6.18
CA SER A 384 -13.13 -18.15 -4.76
C SER A 384 -12.88 -16.66 -4.63
N LEU A 385 -13.76 -15.81 -4.11
CA LEU A 385 -14.07 -15.76 -2.69
C LEU A 385 -15.45 -15.10 -2.42
N GLN A 386 -16.08 -14.44 -3.40
CA GLN A 386 -17.33 -13.69 -3.17
C GLN A 386 -18.62 -14.51 -3.36
N ASN A 387 -18.60 -15.63 -4.09
CA ASN A 387 -19.81 -16.42 -4.39
C ASN A 387 -20.00 -17.70 -3.55
N ARG A 388 -19.24 -17.91 -2.46
CA ARG A 388 -19.46 -19.04 -1.54
C ARG A 388 -20.29 -18.71 -0.29
N PHE A 389 -20.68 -17.45 -0.08
CA PHE A 389 -21.43 -17.05 1.13
C PHE A 389 -22.67 -16.19 0.87
N SER A 390 -23.08 -15.97 -0.38
CA SER A 390 -24.26 -15.16 -0.72
C SER A 390 -25.59 -15.93 -0.68
N SER A 391 -25.59 -17.20 -0.25
CA SER A 391 -26.81 -18.01 -0.12
C SER A 391 -26.93 -18.72 1.22
N SER A 392 -26.89 -17.96 2.31
CA SER A 392 -27.70 -18.26 3.49
C SER A 392 -27.77 -17.02 4.39
N SER A 393 -28.94 -16.38 4.37
CA SER A 393 -29.50 -15.55 5.45
C SER A 393 -28.51 -14.69 6.24
N THR A 394 -28.49 -13.40 5.91
CA THR A 394 -28.05 -12.30 6.76
C THR A 394 -28.72 -12.38 8.14
N GLN A 395 -28.09 -13.09 9.08
CA GLN A 395 -28.29 -12.86 10.50
C GLN A 395 -27.23 -11.87 10.94
N GLN A 396 -27.71 -10.70 11.38
CA GLN A 396 -26.94 -9.75 12.18
C GLN A 396 -26.26 -10.50 13.33
N LEU A 397 -24.93 -10.62 13.29
CA LEU A 397 -24.12 -11.07 14.41
C LEU A 397 -23.93 -9.90 15.39
N THR A 398 -25.03 -9.44 15.97
CA THR A 398 -25.01 -8.81 17.29
C THR A 398 -25.22 -9.91 18.32
N GLY A 399 -24.13 -10.46 18.86
CA GLY A 399 -24.19 -11.43 19.96
C GLY A 399 -23.16 -12.55 19.87
N SER A 400 -22.24 -12.56 20.85
CA SER A 400 -21.39 -13.69 21.29
C SER A 400 -20.68 -14.52 20.21
N VAL A 401 -19.36 -14.30 20.07
CA VAL A 401 -18.43 -15.17 19.32
C VAL A 401 -18.58 -16.64 19.78
N PRO A 402 -19.01 -17.58 18.91
CA PRO A 402 -18.98 -19.00 19.25
C PRO A 402 -17.55 -19.55 19.22
N ARG A 403 -17.26 -20.40 20.21
CA ARG A 403 -15.94 -20.95 20.57
C ARG A 403 -15.47 -22.08 19.63
N ASN A 404 -14.60 -21.77 18.67
CA ASN A 404 -13.58 -22.72 18.21
C ASN A 404 -12.35 -21.97 17.64
N LEU A 405 -11.34 -21.74 18.49
CA LEU A 405 -10.17 -20.90 18.17
C LEU A 405 -9.21 -21.56 17.17
N VAL A 406 -9.26 -22.89 17.04
CA VAL A 406 -8.58 -23.62 15.97
C VAL A 406 -9.12 -23.22 14.59
N GLU A 407 -10.43 -23.00 14.47
CA GLU A 407 -11.04 -22.49 13.24
C GLU A 407 -10.62 -21.05 12.97
N THR A 408 -10.40 -20.25 14.03
CA THR A 408 -9.91 -18.87 13.91
C THR A 408 -8.48 -18.83 13.36
N LEU A 409 -7.56 -19.62 13.92
CA LEU A 409 -6.17 -19.68 13.43
C LEU A 409 -6.11 -20.12 11.96
N PHE A 410 -6.82 -21.20 11.61
CA PHE A 410 -6.86 -21.71 10.25
C PHE A 410 -7.50 -20.71 9.27
N TYR A 411 -8.67 -20.16 9.61
CA TYR A 411 -9.37 -19.19 8.76
C TYR A 411 -8.55 -17.92 8.55
N THR A 412 -7.88 -17.46 9.59
CA THR A 412 -7.00 -16.28 9.52
C THR A 412 -5.83 -16.55 8.58
N LEU A 413 -5.12 -17.68 8.79
CA LEU A 413 -3.99 -18.05 7.94
C LEU A 413 -4.41 -18.25 6.49
N TYR A 414 -5.59 -18.84 6.25
CA TYR A 414 -6.16 -18.98 4.92
C TYR A 414 -6.30 -17.64 4.20
N ASN A 415 -6.84 -16.62 4.89
CA ASN A 415 -6.98 -15.29 4.32
C ASN A 415 -5.63 -14.58 4.16
N PHE A 416 -4.70 -14.79 5.08
CA PHE A 416 -3.39 -14.11 5.03
C PHE A 416 -2.50 -14.64 3.90
N VAL A 417 -2.51 -15.96 3.69
CA VAL A 417 -1.80 -16.61 2.57
C VAL A 417 -2.40 -16.23 1.22
N ALA A 418 -3.71 -15.95 1.17
CA ALA A 418 -4.37 -15.50 -0.06
C ALA A 418 -3.91 -14.13 -0.57
N ILE A 419 -3.19 -13.35 0.25
CA ILE A 419 -2.59 -12.07 -0.17
C ILE A 419 -1.17 -12.33 -0.70
N PRO A 420 -0.90 -12.19 -2.00
CA PRO A 420 0.40 -12.49 -2.59
C PRO A 420 1.40 -11.34 -2.38
N SER A 421 1.81 -11.14 -1.14
CA SER A 421 2.73 -10.11 -0.66
C SER A 421 4.18 -10.34 -1.11
N VAL A 422 4.41 -10.45 -2.42
CA VAL A 422 5.73 -10.73 -3.00
C VAL A 422 6.55 -9.44 -3.14
N SER A 423 7.40 -9.15 -2.15
CA SER A 423 8.16 -7.88 -2.05
C SER A 423 9.14 -7.66 -3.20
N SER A 424 9.68 -8.74 -3.78
CA SER A 424 10.61 -8.69 -4.92
C SER A 424 9.97 -8.22 -6.24
N GLN A 425 8.64 -8.11 -6.33
CA GLN A 425 7.93 -7.82 -7.58
C GLN A 425 7.05 -6.57 -7.47
N LEU A 426 7.35 -5.55 -8.28
CA LEU A 426 6.61 -4.28 -8.27
C LEU A 426 5.10 -4.41 -8.51
N LYS A 427 4.65 -5.42 -9.27
CA LYS A 427 3.22 -5.69 -9.48
C LYS A 427 2.47 -6.09 -8.19
N HIS A 428 3.18 -6.64 -7.22
CA HIS A 428 2.65 -7.07 -5.91
C HIS A 428 2.85 -6.03 -4.81
N ARG A 429 3.29 -4.82 -5.16
CA ARG A 429 3.49 -3.72 -4.20
C ARG A 429 2.22 -3.39 -3.43
N GLU A 430 1.07 -3.35 -4.11
CA GLU A 430 -0.21 -3.13 -3.41
C GLU A 430 -0.59 -4.35 -2.56
N ASP A 431 -0.31 -5.58 -3.01
CA ASP A 431 -0.56 -6.79 -2.21
C ASP A 431 0.26 -6.82 -0.93
N CYS A 432 1.55 -6.43 -0.97
CA CYS A 432 2.37 -6.25 0.23
C CYS A 432 1.75 -5.21 1.18
N ARG A 433 1.29 -4.09 0.62
CA ARG A 433 0.66 -3.03 1.41
C ARG A 433 -0.65 -3.49 2.06
N GLN A 434 -1.49 -4.19 1.28
CA GLN A 434 -2.73 -4.79 1.76
C GLN A 434 -2.47 -5.87 2.80
N ALA A 435 -1.37 -6.64 2.70
CA ALA A 435 -0.97 -7.58 3.73
C ALA A 435 -0.65 -6.87 5.06
N GLY A 436 0.08 -5.75 5.01
CA GLY A 436 0.34 -4.91 6.19
C GLY A 436 -0.94 -4.34 6.80
N VAL A 437 -1.82 -3.73 6.00
CA VAL A 437 -3.12 -3.18 6.44
C VAL A 437 -4.00 -4.28 7.03
N TRP A 438 -4.08 -5.42 6.37
CA TRP A 438 -4.85 -6.58 6.82
C TRP A 438 -4.33 -7.10 8.15
N LEU A 439 -3.01 -7.25 8.31
CA LEU A 439 -2.39 -7.70 9.55
C LEU A 439 -2.64 -6.71 10.69
N LYS A 440 -2.48 -5.40 10.45
CA LYS A 440 -2.82 -4.35 11.42
C LYS A 440 -4.27 -4.45 11.88
N LYS A 441 -5.21 -4.62 10.95
CA LYS A 441 -6.64 -4.78 11.25
C LYS A 441 -6.90 -6.04 12.05
N TYR A 442 -6.26 -7.16 11.68
CA TYR A 442 -6.41 -8.43 12.37
C TYR A 442 -5.88 -8.37 13.81
N LEU A 443 -4.67 -7.83 14.02
CA LEU A 443 -4.12 -7.61 15.37
C LEU A 443 -5.05 -6.72 16.22
N SER A 444 -5.63 -5.67 15.62
CA SER A 444 -6.61 -4.81 16.30
C SER A 444 -7.87 -5.57 16.72
N GLN A 445 -8.40 -6.43 15.85
CA GLN A 445 -9.56 -7.28 16.16
C GLN A 445 -9.28 -8.29 17.28
N LEU A 446 -8.03 -8.74 17.40
CA LEU A 446 -7.58 -9.62 18.48
C LEU A 446 -7.33 -8.88 19.81
N GLY A 447 -7.40 -7.55 19.83
CA GLY A 447 -7.27 -6.72 21.03
C GLY A 447 -5.93 -6.00 21.18
N ALA A 448 -5.10 -5.95 20.13
CA ALA A 448 -3.91 -5.10 20.12
C ALA A 448 -4.24 -3.63 19.78
N GLN A 449 -3.43 -2.70 20.27
CA GLN A 449 -3.32 -1.37 19.67
C GLN A 449 -2.34 -1.46 18.51
N ALA A 450 -2.83 -1.38 17.26
CA ALA A 450 -2.00 -1.57 16.07
C ALA A 450 -1.99 -0.39 15.10
N THR A 451 -0.83 -0.14 14.52
CA THR A 451 -0.54 0.97 13.59
C THR A 451 0.43 0.54 12.50
N LEU A 452 0.48 1.28 11.39
CA LEU A 452 1.48 1.11 10.33
C LEU A 452 2.55 2.18 10.47
N LEU A 453 3.82 1.76 10.57
CA LEU A 453 4.97 2.64 10.56
C LEU A 453 5.47 2.81 9.12
N PRO A 454 5.44 4.04 8.56
CA PRO A 454 5.87 4.27 7.19
C PRO A 454 7.39 4.19 7.07
N THR A 455 7.86 3.39 6.11
CA THR A 455 9.28 3.20 5.79
C THR A 455 9.80 4.22 4.76
N GLY A 456 8.91 5.03 4.19
CA GLY A 456 9.21 6.06 3.18
C GLY A 456 8.54 5.78 1.84
N GLU A 457 8.70 6.69 0.89
CA GLU A 457 8.20 6.48 -0.47
C GLU A 457 8.88 5.26 -1.08
N GLY A 458 8.11 4.35 -1.68
CA GLY A 458 8.70 3.13 -2.21
C GLY A 458 8.57 1.90 -1.32
N GLY A 459 8.51 2.08 0.01
CA GLY A 459 8.67 0.98 0.96
C GLY A 459 7.37 0.39 1.46
N ASN A 460 7.43 -0.89 1.85
CA ASN A 460 6.34 -1.56 2.56
C ASN A 460 6.33 -1.13 4.03
N PRO A 461 5.17 -0.85 4.66
CA PRO A 461 5.11 -0.38 6.04
C PRO A 461 5.46 -1.49 7.04
N ILE A 462 5.95 -1.12 8.22
CA ILE A 462 6.12 -2.05 9.35
C ILE A 462 4.84 -2.04 10.19
N VAL A 463 4.28 -3.20 10.50
CA VAL A 463 3.13 -3.32 11.40
C VAL A 463 3.63 -3.31 12.85
N LEU A 464 3.23 -2.29 13.61
CA LEU A 464 3.45 -2.20 15.05
C LEU A 464 2.14 -2.50 15.78
N GLY A 465 2.10 -3.55 16.59
CA GLY A 465 0.92 -3.92 17.39
C GLY A 465 1.28 -4.20 18.83
N THR A 466 0.56 -3.65 19.81
CA THR A 466 0.80 -3.93 21.23
C THR A 466 -0.43 -4.57 21.88
N PHE A 467 -0.28 -5.81 22.33
CA PHE A 467 -1.24 -6.45 23.23
C PHE A 467 -0.89 -6.10 24.67
N GLU A 468 -1.72 -5.27 25.31
CA GLU A 468 -1.48 -4.86 26.69
C GLU A 468 -1.85 -5.97 27.68
N GLY A 469 -0.90 -6.36 28.52
CA GLY A 469 -1.13 -7.24 29.65
C GLY A 469 -2.01 -6.58 30.71
N ARG A 470 -2.63 -7.41 31.56
CA ARG A 470 -3.52 -6.99 32.64
C ARG A 470 -2.91 -5.86 33.48
N LYS A 471 -3.74 -4.88 33.88
CA LYS A 471 -3.31 -3.77 34.74
C LYS A 471 -2.69 -4.30 36.04
N SER A 472 -1.52 -3.78 36.38
CA SER A 472 -0.72 -4.14 37.54
C SER A 472 -0.05 -2.88 38.09
N ASP A 473 0.14 -2.83 39.42
CA ASP A 473 0.90 -1.76 40.09
C ASP A 473 2.42 -1.93 39.94
N LYS A 474 2.86 -3.09 39.43
CA LYS A 474 4.27 -3.41 39.16
C LYS A 474 4.56 -3.32 37.65
N PRO A 475 5.81 -3.00 37.25
CA PRO A 475 6.20 -3.03 35.84
C PRO A 475 5.99 -4.42 35.24
N LYS A 476 5.41 -4.46 34.05
CA LYS A 476 5.16 -5.68 33.28
C LYS A 476 6.34 -5.92 32.34
N PRO A 477 6.80 -7.17 32.17
CA PRO A 477 7.74 -7.48 31.11
C PRO A 477 7.16 -7.10 29.74
N ARG A 478 8.00 -6.53 28.87
CA ARG A 478 7.69 -6.24 27.47
C ARG A 478 8.46 -7.17 26.55
N ILE A 479 7.73 -8.03 25.85
CA ILE A 479 8.31 -8.99 24.91
C ILE A 479 8.04 -8.51 23.49
N LEU A 480 9.08 -8.34 22.68
CA LEU A 480 8.94 -8.00 21.26
C LEU A 480 8.86 -9.28 20.43
N PHE A 481 7.80 -9.48 19.66
CA PHE A 481 7.77 -10.48 18.60
C PHE A 481 8.16 -9.86 17.27
N TYR A 482 9.22 -10.37 16.64
CA TYR A 482 9.63 -9.99 15.29
C TYR A 482 9.23 -11.05 14.26
N GLY A 483 8.76 -10.61 13.10
CA GLY A 483 8.45 -11.44 11.96
C GLY A 483 8.32 -10.64 10.66
N HIS A 484 7.93 -11.27 9.56
CA HIS A 484 7.69 -10.59 8.29
C HIS A 484 6.47 -11.12 7.52
N TYR A 485 5.76 -10.22 6.85
CA TYR A 485 4.56 -10.57 6.09
C TYR A 485 4.81 -10.71 4.58
N ASP A 486 5.96 -10.25 4.08
CA ASP A 486 6.34 -10.47 2.68
C ASP A 486 6.88 -11.89 2.46
N VAL A 487 6.79 -12.35 1.22
CA VAL A 487 7.13 -13.72 0.83
C VAL A 487 7.91 -13.71 -0.48
N ILE A 488 8.75 -14.72 -0.73
CA ILE A 488 9.33 -14.89 -2.06
C ILE A 488 8.28 -15.22 -3.15
N SER A 489 8.68 -15.02 -4.41
CA SER A 489 7.88 -15.40 -5.58
C SER A 489 7.48 -16.89 -5.57
N ALA A 490 6.25 -17.18 -5.98
CA ALA A 490 5.73 -18.54 -6.17
C ALA A 490 5.02 -18.65 -7.53
N PRO A 491 5.73 -19.02 -8.61
CA PRO A 491 5.06 -19.38 -9.86
C PRO A 491 4.25 -20.68 -9.68
N LEU A 492 3.19 -20.86 -10.47
CA LEU A 492 2.38 -22.10 -10.44
C LEU A 492 3.18 -23.36 -10.83
N GLU A 493 4.25 -23.20 -11.61
CA GLU A 493 5.10 -24.31 -12.02
C GLU A 493 5.82 -24.92 -10.79
N GLY A 494 5.71 -26.25 -10.65
CA GLY A 494 6.31 -27.01 -9.55
C GLY A 494 5.44 -27.14 -8.30
N TRP A 495 4.27 -26.49 -8.25
CA TRP A 495 3.32 -26.62 -7.14
C TRP A 495 2.19 -27.62 -7.43
N ASP A 496 1.81 -28.39 -6.42
CA ASP A 496 0.69 -29.34 -6.48
C ASP A 496 -0.67 -28.63 -6.40
N SER A 497 -0.71 -27.44 -5.79
CA SER A 497 -1.89 -26.58 -5.61
C SER A 497 -1.49 -25.12 -5.83
N ASP A 498 -2.47 -24.23 -6.05
CA ASP A 498 -2.18 -22.81 -6.15
C ASP A 498 -1.43 -22.31 -4.90
N PRO A 499 -0.25 -21.66 -5.04
CA PRO A 499 0.58 -21.25 -3.90
C PRO A 499 -0.12 -20.22 -2.99
N PHE A 500 -1.07 -19.45 -3.50
CA PHE A 500 -1.81 -18.45 -2.72
C PHE A 500 -3.22 -18.92 -2.38
N VAL A 501 -3.47 -20.24 -2.42
CA VAL A 501 -4.68 -20.87 -1.88
C VAL A 501 -4.27 -21.90 -0.84
N LEU A 502 -4.43 -21.55 0.45
CA LEU A 502 -4.05 -22.42 1.54
C LEU A 502 -4.83 -23.75 1.48
N THR A 503 -4.09 -24.84 1.31
CA THR A 503 -4.65 -26.18 1.07
C THR A 503 -4.23 -27.14 2.18
N GLY A 504 -5.19 -27.74 2.88
CA GLY A 504 -4.92 -28.75 3.90
C GLY A 504 -4.77 -30.16 3.31
N LYS A 505 -3.67 -30.86 3.61
CA LYS A 505 -3.44 -32.25 3.18
C LYS A 505 -2.63 -33.02 4.22
N ASN A 506 -3.15 -34.16 4.67
CA ASN A 506 -2.47 -35.09 5.59
C ASN A 506 -1.92 -34.46 6.89
N GLY A 507 -2.65 -33.49 7.47
CA GLY A 507 -2.23 -32.80 8.69
C GLY A 507 -1.30 -31.60 8.47
N TYR A 508 -0.98 -31.28 7.21
CA TYR A 508 -0.19 -30.12 6.81
C TYR A 508 -1.05 -29.10 6.08
N LEU A 509 -0.65 -27.85 6.17
CA LEU A 509 -1.19 -26.73 5.41
C LEU A 509 -0.16 -26.31 4.38
N TYR A 510 -0.55 -26.29 3.10
CA TYR A 510 0.29 -25.94 1.97
C TYR A 510 -0.07 -24.55 1.45
N GLY A 511 0.93 -23.72 1.21
CA GLY A 511 0.78 -22.37 0.68
C GLY A 511 2.06 -21.56 0.87
N ARG A 512 2.31 -20.60 -0.03
CA ARG A 512 3.48 -19.71 0.08
C ARG A 512 3.35 -18.82 1.31
N GLY A 513 4.40 -18.82 2.12
CA GLY A 513 4.56 -18.06 3.35
C GLY A 513 3.85 -18.67 4.55
N VAL A 514 3.33 -19.89 4.43
CA VAL A 514 2.63 -20.57 5.53
C VAL A 514 3.59 -20.95 6.67
N THR A 515 4.84 -21.26 6.36
CA THR A 515 5.90 -21.52 7.35
C THR A 515 6.82 -20.30 7.53
N ASP A 516 6.91 -19.46 6.49
CA ASP A 516 7.89 -18.37 6.38
C ASP A 516 7.22 -17.08 5.84
N ASP A 517 6.61 -16.23 6.67
CA ASP A 517 6.52 -16.30 8.14
C ASP A 517 5.08 -16.03 8.64
N LYS A 518 4.09 -16.15 7.75
CA LYS A 518 2.68 -15.81 8.05
C LYS A 518 2.07 -16.74 9.11
N GLY A 519 2.36 -18.03 9.06
CA GLY A 519 1.86 -19.01 10.05
C GLY A 519 2.29 -18.68 11.47
N PRO A 520 3.61 -18.57 11.73
CA PRO A 520 4.13 -18.15 13.02
C PRO A 520 3.56 -16.84 13.54
N ILE A 521 3.46 -15.79 12.72
CA ILE A 521 2.86 -14.50 13.10
C ILE A 521 1.44 -14.70 13.67
N ILE A 522 0.60 -15.45 12.95
CA ILE A 522 -0.78 -15.70 13.38
C ILE A 522 -0.82 -16.56 14.65
N ALA A 523 0.05 -17.56 14.79
CA ALA A 523 0.11 -18.41 15.97
C ALA A 523 0.41 -17.60 17.25
N VAL A 524 1.39 -16.69 17.19
CA VAL A 524 1.75 -15.80 18.31
C VAL A 524 0.62 -14.81 18.60
N ALA A 525 -0.01 -14.24 17.58
CA ALA A 525 -1.12 -13.29 17.76
C ALA A 525 -2.33 -13.96 18.43
N CYS A 526 -2.67 -15.18 18.01
CA CYS A 526 -3.72 -15.97 18.63
C CYS A 526 -3.37 -16.38 20.07
N ALA A 527 -2.10 -16.68 20.39
CA ALA A 527 -1.68 -16.94 21.78
C ALA A 527 -1.96 -15.74 22.69
N ALA A 528 -1.63 -14.53 22.23
CA ALA A 528 -1.89 -13.30 22.97
C ALA A 528 -3.39 -13.06 23.17
N ALA A 529 -4.18 -13.23 22.10
CA ALA A 529 -5.63 -13.07 22.13
C ALA A 529 -6.31 -14.04 23.09
N ASP A 530 -5.89 -15.31 23.11
CA ASP A 530 -6.42 -16.33 24.01
C ASP A 530 -6.11 -15.98 25.47
N LEU A 531 -4.89 -15.54 25.74
CA LEU A 531 -4.51 -15.06 27.06
C LEU A 531 -5.28 -13.80 27.46
N ILE A 532 -5.59 -12.87 26.56
CA ILE A 532 -6.44 -11.71 26.87
C ILE A 532 -7.87 -12.16 27.20
N ALA A 533 -8.45 -13.05 26.39
CA ALA A 533 -9.80 -13.55 26.57
C ALA A 533 -9.96 -14.30 27.91
N GLN A 534 -8.92 -15.03 28.33
CA GLN A 534 -8.85 -15.70 29.62
C GLN A 534 -8.52 -14.76 30.77
N ARG A 535 -8.23 -13.48 30.49
CA ARG A 535 -7.63 -12.54 31.44
C ARG A 535 -6.43 -13.19 32.11
N ALA A 536 -5.53 -13.74 31.31
CA ALA A 536 -4.33 -14.48 31.65
C ALA A 536 -3.04 -13.73 31.22
N LEU A 537 -3.11 -12.83 30.23
CA LEU A 537 -1.93 -12.11 29.73
C LEU A 537 -1.35 -11.17 30.82
N GLY A 538 -0.13 -11.44 31.26
CA GLY A 538 0.57 -10.67 32.32
C GLY A 538 1.77 -9.87 31.83
N VAL A 539 2.08 -9.94 30.53
CA VAL A 539 3.13 -9.17 29.85
C VAL A 539 2.52 -8.26 28.80
N ASP A 540 3.28 -7.25 28.37
CA ASP A 540 2.97 -6.53 27.14
C ASP A 540 3.68 -7.20 25.97
N LEU A 541 2.92 -7.67 24.98
CA LEU A 541 3.47 -8.32 23.79
C LEU A 541 3.42 -7.35 22.60
N VAL A 542 4.60 -6.97 22.11
CA VAL A 542 4.80 -5.97 21.06
C VAL A 542 5.17 -6.67 19.75
N PHE A 543 4.30 -6.62 18.76
CA PHE A 543 4.56 -7.07 17.39
C PHE A 543 5.31 -5.99 16.62
N LEU A 544 6.41 -6.39 15.97
CA LEU A 544 7.13 -5.58 15.01
C LEU A 544 7.33 -6.43 13.75
N VAL A 545 6.40 -6.32 12.80
CA VAL A 545 6.35 -7.19 11.61
C VAL A 545 6.62 -6.38 10.34
N GLU A 546 7.72 -6.68 9.63
CA GLU A 546 8.10 -5.95 8.41
C GLU A 546 7.58 -6.60 7.12
N GLY A 547 7.77 -5.92 5.98
CA GLY A 547 7.33 -6.38 4.66
C GLY A 547 8.41 -6.34 3.60
N GLU A 548 9.68 -6.33 3.98
CA GLU A 548 10.83 -6.31 3.06
C GLU A 548 11.95 -7.28 3.46
N GLU A 549 11.68 -8.29 4.29
CA GLU A 549 12.71 -9.23 4.79
C GLU A 549 13.34 -10.02 3.62
N GLU A 550 12.50 -10.48 2.71
CA GLU A 550 12.87 -11.31 1.55
C GLU A 550 13.65 -10.54 0.48
N VAL A 551 13.73 -9.22 0.63
CA VAL A 551 14.53 -8.30 -0.19
C VAL A 551 15.61 -7.57 0.62
N GLY A 552 15.89 -8.03 1.85
CA GLY A 552 17.03 -7.65 2.66
C GLY A 552 16.79 -6.54 3.69
N SER A 553 15.54 -6.23 4.04
CA SER A 553 15.16 -5.30 5.12
C SER A 553 15.80 -3.91 5.04
N ALA A 554 16.03 -3.39 3.82
CA ALA A 554 16.89 -2.23 3.58
C ALA A 554 16.51 -0.98 4.40
N ARG A 555 15.21 -0.76 4.64
CA ARG A 555 14.68 0.41 5.38
C ARG A 555 14.26 0.11 6.81
N PHE A 556 14.35 -1.15 7.25
CA PHE A 556 13.87 -1.59 8.56
C PHE A 556 14.57 -0.85 9.70
N ASN A 557 15.90 -0.90 9.68
CA ASN A 557 16.75 -0.34 10.74
C ASN A 557 16.51 1.16 10.96
N GLU A 558 16.41 1.94 9.88
CA GLU A 558 16.17 3.39 9.94
C GLU A 558 14.77 3.70 10.45
N THR A 559 13.76 2.93 10.02
CA THR A 559 12.37 3.11 10.43
C THR A 559 12.19 2.80 11.91
N VAL A 560 12.74 1.68 12.40
CA VAL A 560 12.67 1.30 13.81
C VAL A 560 13.36 2.36 14.70
N ARG A 561 14.51 2.91 14.28
CA ARG A 561 15.15 4.03 15.01
C ARG A 561 14.28 5.28 15.04
N LYS A 562 13.66 5.63 13.90
CA LYS A 562 12.77 6.80 13.79
C LYS A 562 11.55 6.69 14.72
N TYR A 563 11.00 5.49 14.87
CA TYR A 563 9.80 5.22 15.67
C TYR A 563 10.10 4.55 17.03
N LYS A 564 11.36 4.61 17.48
CA LYS A 564 11.81 3.92 18.70
C LYS A 564 11.02 4.32 19.94
N ASP A 565 10.65 5.60 20.05
CA ASP A 565 9.84 6.11 21.15
C ASP A 565 8.41 5.53 21.15
N SER A 566 7.85 5.28 19.97
CA SER A 566 6.53 4.65 19.82
C SER A 566 6.56 3.16 20.15
N ILE A 567 7.65 2.46 19.82
CA ILE A 567 7.86 1.06 20.19
C ILE A 567 8.10 0.95 21.71
N GLY A 568 8.91 1.84 22.26
CA GLY A 568 9.26 1.93 23.67
C GLY A 568 10.30 0.88 24.10
N HIS A 569 10.47 0.72 25.41
CA HIS A 569 11.40 -0.27 25.97
C HIS A 569 10.94 -1.71 25.67
N ILE A 570 11.90 -2.62 25.53
CA ILE A 570 11.72 -4.05 25.31
C ILE A 570 12.67 -4.79 26.25
N ASP A 571 12.18 -5.81 26.94
CA ASP A 571 12.97 -6.63 27.87
C ASP A 571 13.55 -7.88 27.21
N GLU A 572 12.85 -8.44 26.20
CA GLU A 572 13.25 -9.66 25.51
C GLU A 572 12.66 -9.68 24.08
N ILE A 573 13.38 -10.27 23.12
CA ILE A 573 12.93 -10.42 21.74
C ILE A 573 12.59 -11.90 21.47
N LEU A 574 11.41 -12.18 20.93
CA LEU A 574 11.00 -13.49 20.43
C LEU A 574 10.92 -13.47 18.91
N VAL A 575 11.56 -14.45 18.27
CA VAL A 575 11.55 -14.65 16.82
C VAL A 575 11.02 -16.04 16.52
N SER A 576 10.22 -16.19 15.46
CA SER A 576 9.70 -17.49 15.06
C SER A 576 9.82 -17.78 13.57
N ASN A 577 10.93 -17.36 12.95
CA ASN A 577 11.22 -17.61 11.55
C ASN A 577 12.34 -18.66 11.41
N SER A 578 12.04 -19.94 11.63
CA SER A 578 12.99 -21.05 11.39
C SER A 578 12.29 -22.41 11.42
N THR A 579 13.06 -23.45 11.09
CA THR A 579 12.57 -24.84 11.07
C THR A 579 13.34 -25.74 12.04
N TRP A 580 12.69 -26.81 12.48
CA TRP A 580 13.38 -27.90 13.17
C TRP A 580 14.34 -28.63 12.23
N ILE A 581 15.39 -29.24 12.79
CA ILE A 581 16.30 -30.08 12.02
C ILE A 581 15.68 -31.45 11.66
N ALA A 582 14.62 -31.85 12.36
CA ALA A 582 13.92 -33.13 12.21
C ALA A 582 12.40 -32.93 12.10
N GLU A 583 11.69 -34.03 11.80
CA GLU A 583 10.23 -34.01 11.69
C GLU A 583 9.53 -34.19 13.04
N ASP A 584 10.12 -34.96 13.97
CA ASP A 584 9.45 -35.43 15.18
C ASP A 584 10.05 -34.89 16.48
N ARG A 585 11.08 -34.04 16.39
CA ARG A 585 11.80 -33.49 17.54
C ARG A 585 11.78 -31.97 17.57
N ALA A 586 11.15 -31.43 18.62
CA ALA A 586 11.12 -30.00 18.86
C ALA A 586 12.52 -29.43 19.03
N CYS A 587 12.74 -28.24 18.47
CA CYS A 587 14.03 -27.57 18.51
C CYS A 587 13.91 -26.14 19.05
N LEU A 588 15.01 -25.60 19.55
CA LEU A 588 15.22 -24.16 19.78
C LEU A 588 16.47 -23.73 19.03
N THR A 589 16.36 -22.62 18.31
CA THR A 589 17.50 -22.06 17.59
C THR A 589 18.23 -21.10 18.52
N TYR A 590 19.54 -21.25 18.67
CA TYR A 590 20.36 -20.38 19.52
C TYR A 590 21.50 -19.69 18.78
N GLY A 591 21.58 -19.85 17.46
CA GLY A 591 22.56 -19.10 16.69
C GLY A 591 22.39 -19.27 15.20
N SER A 592 22.88 -18.29 14.44
CA SER A 592 22.89 -18.29 12.99
C SER A 592 24.21 -17.73 12.47
N ARG A 593 24.55 -18.06 11.23
CA ARG A 593 25.78 -17.55 10.60
C ARG A 593 25.52 -16.16 10.05
N GLY A 594 26.56 -15.34 9.97
CA GLY A 594 26.53 -14.13 9.17
C GLY A 594 26.79 -14.45 7.70
N VAL A 595 26.55 -13.48 6.83
CA VAL A 595 26.84 -13.59 5.39
C VAL A 595 27.43 -12.31 4.85
N ILE A 596 28.38 -12.44 3.94
CA ILE A 596 28.92 -11.36 3.12
C ILE A 596 28.75 -11.77 1.66
N HIS A 597 27.92 -11.05 0.92
CA HIS A 597 27.80 -11.17 -0.53
C HIS A 597 28.68 -10.14 -1.22
N CYS A 598 29.57 -10.63 -2.08
CA CYS A 598 30.53 -9.81 -2.80
C CYS A 598 30.45 -10.14 -4.29
N SER A 599 30.46 -9.10 -5.13
CA SER A 599 30.68 -9.23 -6.56
C SER A 599 32.04 -8.68 -6.93
N MET A 600 32.69 -9.32 -7.90
CA MET A 600 33.96 -8.88 -8.45
C MET A 600 33.88 -8.85 -9.97
N VAL A 601 34.39 -7.77 -10.55
CA VAL A 601 34.35 -7.51 -11.99
C VAL A 601 35.77 -7.27 -12.45
N ILE A 602 36.26 -8.09 -13.38
CA ILE A 602 37.52 -7.86 -14.08
C ILE A 602 37.19 -7.45 -15.51
N SER A 603 37.78 -6.35 -15.96
CA SER A 603 37.49 -5.78 -17.28
C SER A 603 38.72 -5.20 -17.97
N ASN A 604 38.65 -5.10 -19.30
CA ASN A 604 39.62 -4.38 -20.13
C ASN A 604 38.91 -3.33 -21.00
N ASP A 605 39.69 -2.46 -21.63
CA ASP A 605 39.18 -1.37 -22.48
C ASP A 605 38.95 -1.81 -23.94
N LYS A 606 39.06 -3.11 -24.24
CA LYS A 606 38.88 -3.69 -25.59
C LYS A 606 37.45 -4.24 -25.75
N PRO A 607 36.92 -4.38 -26.97
CA PRO A 607 35.70 -5.14 -27.20
C PRO A 607 35.93 -6.63 -26.95
N ASP A 608 34.86 -7.42 -26.93
CA ASP A 608 34.96 -8.88 -26.94
C ASP A 608 35.71 -9.34 -28.21
N LEU A 609 36.67 -10.25 -28.05
CA LEU A 609 37.59 -10.66 -29.13
C LEU A 609 37.37 -12.12 -29.54
N HIS A 610 37.72 -12.46 -30.78
CA HIS A 610 37.68 -13.85 -31.24
C HIS A 610 38.91 -14.62 -30.72
N SER A 611 38.70 -15.66 -29.92
CA SER A 611 39.80 -16.37 -29.23
C SER A 611 40.77 -17.07 -30.19
N GLY A 612 40.30 -17.53 -31.35
CA GLY A 612 41.19 -18.11 -32.37
C GLY A 612 42.10 -17.10 -33.10
N ILE A 613 41.80 -15.80 -33.01
CA ILE A 613 42.58 -14.74 -33.68
C ILE A 613 43.49 -14.05 -32.66
N GLU A 614 42.95 -13.72 -31.49
CA GLU A 614 43.61 -12.88 -30.47
C GLU A 614 44.17 -13.71 -29.29
N GLY A 615 43.86 -15.01 -29.24
CA GLY A 615 44.29 -15.91 -28.17
C GLY A 615 45.81 -16.03 -28.10
N GLY A 616 46.35 -15.85 -26.89
CA GLY A 616 47.80 -15.86 -26.63
C GLY A 616 48.51 -14.51 -26.86
N VAL A 617 47.81 -13.49 -27.38
CA VAL A 617 48.36 -12.12 -27.52
C VAL A 617 47.81 -11.18 -26.45
N THR A 618 46.55 -11.35 -26.07
CA THR A 618 45.89 -10.48 -25.07
C THR A 618 45.87 -11.11 -23.68
N VAL A 619 46.06 -10.29 -22.64
CA VAL A 619 45.79 -10.71 -21.26
C VAL A 619 44.29 -10.77 -21.04
N GLU A 620 43.76 -11.96 -20.77
CA GLU A 620 42.32 -12.22 -20.79
C GLU A 620 41.68 -12.01 -19.42
N PRO A 621 40.62 -11.19 -19.31
CA PRO A 621 39.88 -11.00 -18.05
C PRO A 621 39.37 -12.31 -17.42
N MET A 622 39.01 -13.29 -18.24
CA MET A 622 38.56 -14.61 -17.76
C MET A 622 39.69 -15.38 -17.07
N THR A 623 40.90 -15.36 -17.63
CA THR A 623 42.07 -16.02 -17.02
C THR A 623 42.40 -15.38 -15.67
N ASP A 624 42.40 -14.05 -15.61
CA ASP A 624 42.62 -13.34 -14.34
C ASP A 624 41.54 -13.66 -13.30
N MET A 625 40.28 -13.77 -13.71
CA MET A 625 39.18 -14.15 -12.81
C MET A 625 39.38 -15.57 -12.27
N VAL A 626 39.71 -16.53 -13.13
CA VAL A 626 39.98 -17.92 -12.70
C VAL A 626 41.16 -17.95 -11.73
N HIS A 627 42.25 -17.22 -12.01
CA HIS A 627 43.38 -17.12 -11.11
C HIS A 627 43.02 -16.47 -9.78
N LEU A 628 42.24 -15.39 -9.78
CA LEU A 628 41.79 -14.69 -8.57
C LEU A 628 40.96 -15.63 -7.69
N LEU A 629 39.96 -16.30 -8.28
CA LEU A 629 39.08 -17.23 -7.56
C LEU A 629 39.85 -18.44 -7.03
N ALA A 630 40.82 -18.97 -7.80
CA ALA A 630 41.67 -20.08 -7.37
C ALA A 630 42.56 -19.74 -6.16
N LYS A 631 42.82 -18.45 -5.90
CA LYS A 631 43.62 -17.99 -4.74
C LYS A 631 42.78 -17.76 -3.47
N LEU A 632 41.46 -17.89 -3.53
CA LEU A 632 40.60 -17.76 -2.35
C LEU A 632 40.66 -18.96 -1.42
N ARG A 633 41.07 -20.12 -1.94
CA ARG A 633 41.14 -21.40 -1.20
C ARG A 633 42.42 -22.16 -1.50
N ASP A 634 42.86 -22.97 -0.55
CA ASP A 634 43.88 -23.99 -0.80
C ASP A 634 43.26 -25.34 -1.26
N CYS A 635 44.12 -26.32 -1.53
CA CYS A 635 43.71 -27.66 -1.96
C CYS A 635 42.91 -28.44 -0.90
N SER A 636 42.93 -28.00 0.37
CA SER A 636 42.13 -28.57 1.46
C SER A 636 40.75 -27.91 1.59
N GLY A 637 40.50 -26.86 0.80
CA GLY A 637 39.27 -26.06 0.85
C GLY A 637 39.28 -24.95 1.89
N ARG A 638 40.42 -24.73 2.58
CA ARG A 638 40.56 -23.67 3.60
C ARG A 638 40.62 -22.30 2.94
N ILE A 639 39.93 -21.33 3.51
CA ILE A 639 39.86 -19.95 2.99
C ILE A 639 41.18 -19.22 3.31
N LEU A 640 41.76 -18.56 2.31
CA LEU A 640 43.10 -17.95 2.42
C LEU A 640 43.09 -16.46 2.77
N VAL A 641 41.91 -15.89 3.03
CA VAL A 641 41.77 -14.50 3.49
C VAL A 641 42.52 -14.33 4.82
N PRO A 642 43.47 -13.36 4.93
CA PRO A 642 44.24 -13.15 6.16
C PRO A 642 43.34 -12.84 7.36
N GLY A 643 43.67 -13.41 8.51
CA GLY A 643 42.92 -13.22 9.76
C GLY A 643 41.54 -13.88 9.79
N PHE A 644 41.12 -14.57 8.73
CA PHE A 644 39.75 -15.08 8.62
C PHE A 644 39.38 -16.10 9.70
N TYR A 645 40.34 -16.91 10.16
CA TYR A 645 40.09 -17.92 11.20
C TYR A 645 40.52 -17.51 12.61
N ASP A 646 41.10 -16.32 12.79
CA ASP A 646 41.77 -15.94 14.06
C ASP A 646 40.80 -15.87 15.24
N CYS A 647 39.55 -15.49 14.98
CA CYS A 647 38.50 -15.40 15.99
C CYS A 647 37.50 -16.57 15.96
N VAL A 648 37.74 -17.60 15.14
CA VAL A 648 36.86 -18.78 15.08
C VAL A 648 37.15 -19.67 16.28
N GLN A 649 36.14 -19.85 17.14
CA GLN A 649 36.30 -20.64 18.35
C GLN A 649 36.41 -22.14 18.04
N PRO A 650 37.27 -22.88 18.76
CA PRO A 650 37.22 -24.34 18.74
C PRO A 650 35.91 -24.82 19.37
N ALA A 651 35.51 -26.05 19.04
CA ALA A 651 34.32 -26.63 19.68
C ALA A 651 34.61 -26.90 21.14
N THR A 652 33.65 -26.55 21.99
CA THR A 652 33.65 -26.98 23.39
C THR A 652 33.24 -28.45 23.48
N LYS A 653 33.53 -29.09 24.62
CA LYS A 653 33.18 -30.50 24.84
C LYS A 653 31.65 -30.67 24.84
N GLU A 654 30.95 -29.71 25.41
CA GLU A 654 29.49 -29.65 25.48
C GLU A 654 28.88 -29.54 24.07
N GLU A 655 29.48 -28.73 23.18
CA GLU A 655 29.09 -28.69 21.77
C GLU A 655 29.35 -30.02 21.07
N GLU A 656 30.50 -30.66 21.29
CA GLU A 656 30.80 -31.97 20.69
C GLU A 656 29.76 -33.04 21.08
N GLU A 657 29.37 -33.08 22.36
CA GLU A 657 28.32 -33.96 22.87
C GLU A 657 26.95 -33.65 22.23
N LEU A 658 26.59 -32.37 22.10
CA LEU A 658 25.37 -31.93 21.41
C LEU A 658 25.37 -32.36 19.93
N TYR A 659 26.46 -32.14 19.20
CA TYR A 659 26.54 -32.52 17.79
C TYR A 659 26.51 -34.03 17.58
N GLN A 660 27.00 -34.81 18.54
CA GLN A 660 26.86 -36.27 18.50
C GLN A 660 25.38 -36.67 18.67
N LEU A 661 24.66 -36.07 19.61
CA LEU A 661 23.21 -36.29 19.77
C LEU A 661 22.44 -35.93 18.49
N LEU A 662 22.74 -34.78 17.89
CA LEU A 662 22.10 -34.34 16.64
C LEU A 662 22.46 -35.26 15.46
N SER A 663 23.68 -35.78 15.42
CA SER A 663 24.09 -36.77 14.42
C SER A 663 23.25 -38.04 14.51
N ASP A 664 22.97 -38.51 15.72
CA ASP A 664 22.16 -39.71 15.95
C ASP A 664 20.69 -39.48 15.57
N VAL A 665 20.14 -38.29 15.83
CA VAL A 665 18.76 -37.92 15.46
C VAL A 665 18.60 -37.77 13.94
N THR A 666 19.57 -37.17 13.27
CA THR A 666 19.44 -36.77 11.87
C THR A 666 20.04 -37.77 10.89
N CYS A 667 20.75 -38.78 11.39
CA CYS A 667 21.56 -39.72 10.60
C CYS A 667 22.59 -39.02 9.70
N LYS A 668 23.04 -37.81 10.10
CA LYS A 668 24.07 -37.04 9.38
C LYS A 668 25.31 -36.93 10.26
N PRO A 669 26.53 -37.03 9.70
CA PRO A 669 27.75 -36.93 10.49
C PRO A 669 27.80 -35.62 11.30
N ALA A 670 28.19 -35.70 12.57
CA ALA A 670 28.40 -34.55 13.45
C ALA A 670 29.30 -33.48 12.80
N SER A 671 30.34 -33.91 12.06
CA SER A 671 31.22 -33.03 11.30
C SER A 671 30.48 -32.19 10.25
N HIS A 672 29.49 -32.75 9.55
CA HIS A 672 28.71 -32.01 8.56
C HIS A 672 27.82 -30.95 9.20
N LEU A 673 27.22 -31.26 10.36
CA LEU A 673 26.41 -30.29 11.12
C LEU A 673 27.28 -29.15 11.63
N ARG A 674 28.45 -29.48 12.19
CA ARG A 674 29.43 -28.51 12.66
C ARG A 674 29.93 -27.60 11.52
N SER A 675 30.28 -28.16 10.36
CA SER A 675 30.67 -27.35 9.20
C SER A 675 29.54 -26.47 8.68
N ARG A 676 28.28 -26.90 8.83
CA ARG A 676 27.10 -26.10 8.44
C ARG A 676 26.80 -24.98 9.41
N TRP A 677 27.18 -25.07 10.69
CA TRP A 677 26.69 -24.13 11.71
C TRP A 677 27.78 -23.35 12.43
N CYS A 678 28.90 -24.00 12.75
CA CYS A 678 29.99 -23.42 13.54
C CYS A 678 31.22 -23.05 12.72
N GLU A 679 31.35 -23.53 11.48
CA GLU A 679 32.53 -23.25 10.66
C GLU A 679 32.20 -22.25 9.53
N PRO A 680 33.11 -21.30 9.26
CA PRO A 680 32.90 -20.35 8.19
C PRO A 680 33.13 -21.03 6.84
N SER A 681 32.47 -20.51 5.81
CA SER A 681 32.52 -21.10 4.46
C SER A 681 32.55 -20.02 3.38
N LEU A 682 32.86 -20.44 2.15
CA LEU A 682 32.90 -19.58 0.97
C LEU A 682 32.23 -20.32 -0.20
N THR A 683 31.47 -19.61 -1.01
CA THR A 683 30.83 -20.22 -2.19
C THR A 683 31.04 -19.30 -3.36
N ILE A 684 31.45 -19.88 -4.50
CA ILE A 684 31.43 -19.21 -5.80
C ILE A 684 30.11 -19.59 -6.45
N HIS A 685 29.25 -18.61 -6.70
CA HIS A 685 27.89 -18.86 -7.19
C HIS A 685 27.82 -18.97 -8.70
N ASN A 686 28.43 -18.01 -9.40
CA ASN A 686 28.42 -17.94 -10.85
C ASN A 686 29.61 -17.12 -11.36
N ILE A 687 29.87 -17.26 -12.66
CA ILE A 687 30.77 -16.42 -13.44
C ILE A 687 30.01 -16.04 -14.72
N GLU A 688 29.81 -14.75 -14.91
CA GLU A 688 29.14 -14.14 -16.07
C GLU A 688 30.18 -13.44 -16.95
N ILE A 689 29.97 -13.50 -18.26
CA ILE A 689 30.88 -12.90 -19.26
C ILE A 689 30.10 -11.91 -20.15
N SER A 690 30.82 -10.94 -20.71
CA SER A 690 30.33 -10.11 -21.81
C SER A 690 30.24 -10.89 -23.12
N GLY A 691 29.42 -10.40 -24.05
CA GLY A 691 29.31 -10.93 -25.40
C GLY A 691 28.45 -12.19 -25.54
N PRO A 692 28.39 -12.77 -26.75
CA PRO A 692 27.71 -14.02 -27.02
C PRO A 692 28.29 -15.17 -26.19
N LYS A 693 27.44 -16.03 -25.61
CA LYS A 693 27.86 -17.16 -24.76
C LYS A 693 28.39 -18.38 -25.56
N ASN A 694 29.13 -18.16 -26.64
CA ASN A 694 29.75 -19.22 -27.44
C ASN A 694 31.25 -19.38 -27.10
N ALA A 695 31.80 -20.58 -27.33
CA ALA A 695 33.12 -21.00 -26.83
C ALA A 695 34.34 -20.39 -27.56
N THR A 696 34.16 -19.38 -28.42
CA THR A 696 35.21 -18.81 -29.28
C THR A 696 35.49 -17.33 -29.01
N ILE A 697 35.20 -16.86 -27.79
CA ILE A 697 35.28 -15.44 -27.42
C ILE A 697 36.18 -15.25 -26.19
N ILE A 698 37.01 -14.21 -26.25
CA ILE A 698 37.70 -13.61 -25.11
C ILE A 698 36.83 -12.46 -24.62
N PRO A 699 36.19 -12.57 -23.44
CA PRO A 699 35.30 -11.53 -22.94
C PRO A 699 36.09 -10.31 -22.47
N SER A 700 35.61 -9.13 -22.83
CA SER A 700 36.11 -7.84 -22.33
C SER A 700 35.79 -7.61 -20.85
N LYS A 701 34.74 -8.24 -20.33
CA LYS A 701 34.30 -8.12 -18.94
C LYS A 701 33.86 -9.48 -18.38
N VAL A 702 34.32 -9.80 -17.18
CA VAL A 702 33.93 -11.00 -16.43
C VAL A 702 33.49 -10.59 -15.03
N LYS A 703 32.32 -11.06 -14.61
CA LYS A 703 31.75 -10.82 -13.28
C LYS A 703 31.62 -12.15 -12.54
N ALA A 704 32.11 -12.24 -11.32
CA ALA A 704 31.87 -13.38 -10.44
C ALA A 704 31.13 -12.92 -9.18
N GLN A 705 30.25 -13.78 -8.68
CA GLN A 705 29.57 -13.58 -7.40
C GLN A 705 30.02 -14.63 -6.40
N ILE A 706 30.43 -14.17 -5.22
CA ILE A 706 30.81 -15.03 -4.11
C ILE A 706 30.01 -14.68 -2.86
N SER A 707 29.87 -15.65 -1.96
CA SER A 707 29.45 -15.40 -0.58
C SER A 707 30.44 -15.99 0.40
N LEU A 708 30.56 -15.34 1.56
CA LEU A 708 31.27 -15.86 2.72
C LEU A 708 30.28 -16.00 3.87
N ARG A 709 30.29 -17.15 4.54
CA ARG A 709 29.59 -17.34 5.82
C ARG A 709 30.55 -17.10 6.95
N ILE A 710 30.19 -16.23 7.87
CA ILE A 710 30.95 -15.93 9.09
C ILE A 710 30.24 -16.49 10.33
N VAL A 711 30.99 -16.72 11.39
CA VAL A 711 30.56 -17.38 12.62
C VAL A 711 30.91 -16.51 13.85
N PRO A 712 30.39 -16.83 15.04
CA PRO A 712 30.58 -16.02 16.24
C PRO A 712 32.02 -15.60 16.51
N ASN A 713 32.15 -14.37 17.04
CA ASN A 713 33.40 -13.62 17.27
C ASN A 713 34.14 -13.10 16.03
N GLN A 714 33.67 -13.37 14.81
CA GLN A 714 34.21 -12.71 13.62
C GLN A 714 33.54 -11.34 13.44
N ASP A 715 34.29 -10.25 13.60
CA ASP A 715 33.75 -8.91 13.35
C ASP A 715 33.46 -8.71 11.85
N LEU A 716 32.21 -8.37 11.53
CA LEU A 716 31.73 -8.25 10.15
C LEU A 716 32.52 -7.21 9.35
N GLU A 717 32.78 -6.03 9.94
CA GLU A 717 33.46 -4.93 9.25
C GLU A 717 34.94 -5.26 8.99
N VAL A 718 35.60 -5.88 9.97
CA VAL A 718 36.99 -6.35 9.85
C VAL A 718 37.12 -7.42 8.76
N ILE A 719 36.20 -8.40 8.72
CA ILE A 719 36.25 -9.45 7.70
C ILE A 719 35.96 -8.88 6.31
N VAL A 720 34.97 -7.98 6.19
CA VAL A 720 34.68 -7.29 4.92
C VAL A 720 35.92 -6.54 4.41
N ALA A 721 36.57 -5.75 5.27
CA ALA A 721 37.80 -5.04 4.93
C ALA A 721 38.93 -6.00 4.52
N SER A 722 39.07 -7.12 5.24
CA SER A 722 40.09 -8.15 4.95
C SER A 722 39.85 -8.83 3.61
N VAL A 723 38.61 -9.17 3.26
CA VAL A 723 38.24 -9.77 1.96
C VAL A 723 38.56 -8.79 0.82
N VAL A 724 38.10 -7.54 0.92
CA VAL A 724 38.33 -6.52 -0.11
C VAL A 724 39.82 -6.25 -0.30
N SER A 725 40.57 -6.11 0.80
CA SER A 725 42.02 -5.89 0.74
C SER A 725 42.76 -7.10 0.15
N PHE A 726 42.34 -8.32 0.48
CA PHE A 726 42.97 -9.54 -0.02
C PHE A 726 42.76 -9.73 -1.51
N LEU A 727 41.53 -9.53 -2.01
CA LEU A 727 41.19 -9.61 -3.43
C LEU A 727 42.02 -8.61 -4.26
N LYS A 728 42.10 -7.36 -3.80
CA LYS A 728 42.90 -6.32 -4.46
C LYS A 728 44.38 -6.69 -4.47
N LYS A 729 44.93 -7.12 -3.34
CA LYS A 729 46.34 -7.51 -3.23
C LYS A 729 46.71 -8.70 -4.12
N ILE A 730 45.85 -9.72 -4.23
CA ILE A 730 46.08 -10.85 -5.14
C ILE A 730 46.13 -10.34 -6.59
N PHE A 731 45.15 -9.54 -6.98
CA PHE A 731 45.04 -9.04 -8.35
C PHE A 731 46.19 -8.12 -8.73
N ASP A 732 46.61 -7.22 -7.83
CA ASP A 732 47.78 -6.36 -8.04
C ASP A 732 49.05 -7.18 -8.30
N GLY A 733 49.17 -8.34 -7.65
CA GLY A 733 50.29 -9.28 -7.85
C GLY A 733 50.27 -10.03 -9.18
N PHE A 734 49.20 -9.96 -9.97
CA PHE A 734 49.17 -10.51 -11.33
C PHE A 734 49.89 -9.60 -12.34
N GLU A 735 50.15 -8.34 -11.98
CA GLU A 735 50.69 -7.30 -12.88
C GLU A 735 49.87 -7.20 -14.19
N SER A 736 48.57 -7.49 -14.10
CA SER A 736 47.66 -7.50 -15.24
C SER A 736 47.29 -6.06 -15.66
N PRO A 737 47.19 -5.77 -16.97
CA PRO A 737 46.66 -4.49 -17.46
C PRO A 737 45.14 -4.37 -17.30
N ASN A 738 44.45 -5.44 -16.88
CA ASN A 738 43.01 -5.43 -16.63
C ASN A 738 42.68 -4.68 -15.32
N LYS A 739 41.42 -4.30 -15.15
CA LYS A 739 40.94 -3.55 -13.98
C LYS A 739 40.02 -4.43 -13.13
N LEU A 740 40.29 -4.52 -11.83
CA LEU A 740 39.42 -5.17 -10.84
C LEU A 740 38.54 -4.14 -10.11
N GLN A 741 37.24 -4.39 -10.10
CA GLN A 741 36.27 -3.73 -9.22
C GLN A 741 35.70 -4.78 -8.26
N VAL A 742 35.64 -4.45 -6.97
CA VAL A 742 35.06 -5.28 -5.91
C VAL A 742 33.93 -4.50 -5.26
N ASP A 743 32.75 -5.11 -5.18
CA ASP A 743 31.53 -4.50 -4.66
C ASP A 743 30.86 -5.43 -3.63
N VAL A 744 30.63 -4.93 -2.42
CA VAL A 744 30.02 -5.69 -1.31
C VAL A 744 28.54 -5.35 -1.30
N GLN A 745 27.71 -6.30 -1.72
CA GLN A 745 26.31 -6.04 -2.09
C GLN A 745 25.36 -6.15 -0.89
N HIS A 746 25.53 -7.19 -0.07
CA HIS A 746 24.67 -7.47 1.08
C HIS A 746 25.50 -8.09 2.20
N THR A 747 25.25 -7.67 3.44
CA THR A 747 25.93 -8.18 4.62
C THR A 747 24.95 -8.38 5.76
N ALA A 748 25.06 -9.52 6.45
CA ALA A 748 24.36 -9.78 7.70
C ALA A 748 25.35 -10.30 8.74
N ASN A 749 25.22 -9.83 9.98
CA ASN A 749 26.07 -10.33 11.06
C ASN A 749 25.62 -11.73 11.49
N TRP A 750 26.51 -12.48 12.15
CA TRP A 750 26.12 -13.71 12.84
C TRP A 750 25.32 -13.38 14.10
N TRP A 751 24.64 -14.39 14.64
CA TRP A 751 23.94 -14.29 15.92
C TRP A 751 24.23 -15.53 16.77
N LEU A 752 24.39 -15.33 18.08
CA LEU A 752 24.57 -16.39 19.07
C LEU A 752 23.89 -15.94 20.36
N GLY A 753 22.82 -16.63 20.75
CA GLY A 753 22.08 -16.36 21.98
C GLY A 753 22.71 -17.01 23.21
N GLU A 754 22.41 -16.46 24.38
CA GLU A 754 22.86 -16.95 25.68
C GLU A 754 21.91 -18.05 26.19
N VAL A 755 22.34 -19.32 26.19
CA VAL A 755 21.44 -20.47 26.46
C VAL A 755 21.48 -21.02 27.89
N ASP A 756 22.55 -20.73 28.62
CA ASP A 756 22.81 -21.38 29.91
C ASP A 756 22.36 -20.53 31.12
N TYR A 757 22.49 -19.21 31.02
CA TYR A 757 22.22 -18.28 32.12
C TYR A 757 21.02 -17.38 31.90
N ASP A 758 20.50 -17.30 30.67
CA ASP A 758 19.32 -16.48 30.39
C ASP A 758 18.04 -17.15 30.94
N PRO A 759 17.38 -16.52 31.94
CA PRO A 759 16.13 -17.05 32.47
C PRO A 759 15.03 -17.11 31.40
N TYR A 760 15.02 -16.21 30.41
CA TYR A 760 14.01 -16.20 29.36
C TYR A 760 14.16 -17.40 28.41
N PHE A 761 15.39 -17.71 27.99
CA PHE A 761 15.69 -18.94 27.24
C PHE A 761 15.23 -20.19 28.01
N LYS A 762 15.49 -20.28 29.32
CA LYS A 762 15.06 -21.41 30.15
C LYS A 762 13.53 -21.53 30.25
N ALA A 763 12.82 -20.41 30.39
CA ALA A 763 11.36 -20.41 30.40
C ALA A 763 10.79 -20.91 29.06
N LEU A 764 11.39 -20.51 27.94
CA LEU A 764 10.99 -20.98 26.62
C LEU A 764 11.31 -22.47 26.42
N GLU A 765 12.50 -22.92 26.81
CA GLU A 765 12.94 -24.32 26.80
C GLU A 765 11.96 -25.20 27.60
N ASN A 766 11.60 -24.78 28.82
CA ASN A 766 10.61 -25.45 29.66
C ASN A 766 9.21 -25.46 29.03
N ALA A 767 8.79 -24.38 28.37
CA ALA A 767 7.49 -24.29 27.72
C ALA A 767 7.39 -25.27 26.54
N VAL A 768 8.45 -25.39 25.74
CA VAL A 768 8.55 -26.39 24.67
C VAL A 768 8.53 -27.79 25.26
N ALA A 769 9.33 -28.05 26.30
CA ALA A 769 9.40 -29.37 26.92
C ALA A 769 8.06 -29.85 27.47
N LYS A 770 7.33 -28.97 28.16
CA LYS A 770 5.98 -29.26 28.69
C LYS A 770 4.95 -29.51 27.60
N GLU A 771 5.01 -28.79 26.48
CA GLU A 771 4.03 -28.94 25.40
C GLU A 771 4.31 -30.17 24.54
N TRP A 772 5.57 -30.51 24.31
CA TRP A 772 5.97 -31.63 23.45
C TRP A 772 6.27 -32.92 24.21
N ASP A 773 6.23 -32.90 25.54
CA ASP A 773 6.57 -34.03 26.43
C ASP A 773 7.98 -34.60 26.11
N MET A 774 8.90 -33.71 25.76
CA MET A 774 10.28 -34.06 25.41
C MET A 774 11.22 -32.86 25.56
N GLU A 775 12.46 -33.10 25.93
CA GLU A 775 13.48 -32.05 25.92
C GLU A 775 13.75 -31.56 24.48
N PRO A 776 13.66 -30.24 24.20
CA PRO A 776 13.95 -29.72 22.88
C PRO A 776 15.43 -29.80 22.55
N LEU A 777 15.74 -30.01 21.27
CA LEU A 777 17.11 -29.95 20.78
C LEU A 777 17.55 -28.50 20.58
N ARG A 778 18.71 -28.14 21.11
CA ARG A 778 19.35 -26.87 20.79
C ARG A 778 20.04 -26.97 19.44
N ILE A 779 19.66 -26.13 18.50
CA ILE A 779 20.21 -26.12 17.14
C ILE A 779 20.73 -24.74 16.76
N ARG A 780 21.62 -24.72 15.78
CA ARG A 780 22.02 -23.49 15.09
C ARG A 780 21.51 -23.55 13.66
N GLU A 781 21.49 -22.43 12.99
CA GLU A 781 21.13 -22.36 11.59
C GLU A 781 22.28 -21.96 10.68
N GLY A 782 22.22 -22.51 9.48
CA GLY A 782 23.15 -22.15 8.41
C GLY A 782 22.79 -20.84 7.72
N GLY A 783 21.53 -20.40 7.82
CA GLY A 783 21.00 -19.15 7.27
C GLY A 783 21.43 -17.92 8.08
N SER A 784 20.86 -16.77 7.72
CA SER A 784 21.07 -15.49 8.40
C SER A 784 19.73 -14.77 8.48
N ILE A 785 19.38 -14.24 9.65
CA ILE A 785 18.24 -13.33 9.82
C ILE A 785 18.85 -11.99 10.27
N PRO A 786 19.07 -11.03 9.34
CA PRO A 786 19.86 -9.82 9.62
C PRO A 786 19.29 -8.98 10.76
N SER A 787 17.97 -8.99 10.93
CA SER A 787 17.26 -8.17 11.91
C SER A 787 17.53 -8.60 13.36
N VAL A 788 17.80 -9.88 13.64
CA VAL A 788 17.99 -10.39 15.02
C VAL A 788 19.19 -9.76 15.75
N PRO A 789 20.44 -9.90 15.26
CA PRO A 789 21.59 -9.29 15.95
C PRO A 789 21.53 -7.76 15.94
N TRP A 790 20.81 -7.15 15.00
CA TRP A 790 20.58 -5.71 14.99
C TRP A 790 19.60 -5.27 16.08
N LEU A 791 18.48 -5.99 16.24
CA LEU A 791 17.47 -5.72 17.26
C LEU A 791 18.04 -5.87 18.68
N GLU A 792 18.82 -6.93 18.96
CA GLU A 792 19.50 -7.09 20.26
C GLU A 792 20.39 -5.88 20.58
N LYS A 793 21.16 -5.40 19.60
CA LYS A 793 22.01 -4.21 19.77
C LYS A 793 21.19 -2.93 19.96
N GLU A 794 20.10 -2.77 19.22
CA GLU A 794 19.28 -1.56 19.24
C GLU A 794 18.46 -1.46 20.54
N PHE A 795 17.87 -2.57 21.01
CA PHE A 795 17.06 -2.63 22.23
C PHE A 795 17.86 -2.98 23.50
N LYS A 796 19.10 -3.46 23.35
CA LYS A 796 19.99 -3.87 24.45
C LYS A 796 19.41 -4.99 25.32
N CYS A 797 18.73 -5.94 24.68
CA CYS A 797 18.18 -7.13 25.30
C CYS A 797 18.58 -8.37 24.50
N HIS A 798 18.32 -9.55 25.06
CA HIS A 798 18.54 -10.82 24.37
C HIS A 798 17.43 -11.10 23.34
N ALA A 799 17.69 -12.07 22.48
CA ALA A 799 16.71 -12.67 21.59
C ALA A 799 16.57 -14.18 21.81
N LEU A 800 15.36 -14.69 21.62
CA LEU A 800 14.98 -16.08 21.65
C LEU A 800 14.43 -16.47 20.29
N HIS A 801 14.78 -17.65 19.79
CA HIS A 801 14.29 -18.12 18.50
C HIS A 801 13.57 -19.46 18.65
N LEU A 802 12.25 -19.41 18.48
CA LEU A 802 11.33 -20.55 18.52
C LEU A 802 10.98 -20.98 17.09
N PRO A 803 11.56 -22.06 16.54
CA PRO A 803 11.13 -22.58 15.25
C PRO A 803 9.77 -23.26 15.37
N MET A 804 8.83 -22.91 14.48
CA MET A 804 7.55 -23.62 14.35
C MET A 804 7.52 -24.56 13.14
N GLY A 805 8.31 -24.29 12.10
CA GLY A 805 8.36 -25.15 10.92
C GLY A 805 9.16 -26.44 11.15
N GLN A 806 9.03 -27.39 10.23
CA GLN A 806 9.75 -28.67 10.21
C GLN A 806 10.77 -28.74 9.09
N SER A 807 11.68 -29.71 9.17
CA SER A 807 12.80 -29.86 8.22
C SER A 807 12.36 -30.04 6.75
N SER A 808 11.15 -30.52 6.53
CA SER A 808 10.55 -30.78 5.22
C SER A 808 9.53 -29.72 4.78
N ASP A 809 9.48 -28.57 5.46
CA ASP A 809 8.52 -27.51 5.16
C ASP A 809 8.82 -26.75 3.86
N GLN A 810 10.01 -26.93 3.28
CA GLN A 810 10.35 -26.41 1.95
C GLN A 810 10.18 -24.89 1.83
N ALA A 811 10.54 -24.14 2.87
CA ALA A 811 10.68 -22.68 2.80
C ALA A 811 11.46 -22.27 1.54
N HIS A 812 11.00 -21.23 0.86
CA HIS A 812 11.51 -20.73 -0.42
C HIS A 812 11.37 -21.68 -1.64
N LEU A 813 10.84 -22.89 -1.46
CA LEU A 813 10.69 -23.88 -2.54
C LEU A 813 9.21 -24.10 -2.87
N PRO A 814 8.88 -24.80 -3.97
CA PRO A 814 7.52 -25.22 -4.25
C PRO A 814 6.96 -26.14 -3.17
N ASN A 815 5.64 -26.18 -3.02
CA ASN A 815 4.96 -26.99 -2.00
C ASN A 815 5.39 -26.68 -0.56
N GLU A 816 5.73 -25.41 -0.30
CA GLU A 816 5.93 -24.92 1.06
C GLU A 816 4.72 -25.29 1.93
N ARG A 817 5.00 -25.80 3.12
CA ARG A 817 3.99 -26.31 4.04
C ARG A 817 4.36 -26.03 5.48
N ILE A 818 3.38 -26.19 6.37
CA ILE A 818 3.61 -26.28 7.82
C ILE A 818 2.65 -27.30 8.42
N SER A 819 3.09 -28.03 9.44
CA SER A 819 2.23 -28.94 10.20
C SER A 819 1.20 -28.15 11.01
N LEU A 820 -0.08 -28.54 10.89
CA LEU A 820 -1.15 -27.95 11.70
C LEU A 820 -0.92 -28.20 13.19
N LEU A 821 -0.37 -29.38 13.54
CA LEU A 821 0.00 -29.70 14.92
C LEU A 821 1.10 -28.77 15.43
N ASN A 822 2.10 -28.48 14.59
CA ASN A 822 3.19 -27.57 14.94
C ASN A 822 2.69 -26.15 15.18
N LEU A 823 1.81 -25.63 14.33
CA LEU A 823 1.18 -24.31 14.56
C LEU A 823 0.39 -24.27 15.88
N GLN A 824 -0.43 -25.30 16.14
CA GLN A 824 -1.23 -25.38 17.37
C GLN A 824 -0.37 -25.47 18.62
N LYS A 825 0.64 -26.33 18.61
CA LYS A 825 1.58 -26.48 19.73
C LYS A 825 2.49 -25.28 19.88
N GLY A 826 2.94 -24.67 18.78
CA GLY A 826 3.72 -23.42 18.78
C GLY A 826 2.97 -22.29 19.47
N LYS A 827 1.69 -22.10 19.14
CA LYS A 827 0.79 -21.20 19.88
C LYS A 827 0.74 -21.55 21.37
N ALA A 828 0.55 -22.82 21.73
CA ALA A 828 0.46 -23.26 23.12
C ALA A 828 1.79 -23.11 23.91
N VAL A 829 2.94 -23.24 23.25
CA VAL A 829 4.27 -22.95 23.80
C VAL A 829 4.37 -21.46 24.12
N VAL A 830 3.99 -20.60 23.18
CA VAL A 830 3.99 -19.14 23.37
C VAL A 830 3.09 -18.76 24.54
N GLU A 831 1.89 -19.34 24.66
CA GLU A 831 1.01 -19.09 25.82
C GLU A 831 1.68 -19.45 27.15
N LYS A 832 2.30 -20.64 27.23
CA LYS A 832 3.01 -21.10 28.44
C LYS A 832 4.19 -20.21 28.76
N PHE A 833 4.98 -19.83 27.76
CA PHE A 833 6.11 -18.92 27.92
C PHE A 833 5.66 -17.57 28.48
N LEU A 834 4.66 -16.93 27.87
CA LEU A 834 4.14 -15.62 28.32
C LEU A 834 3.54 -15.68 29.73
N ILE A 835 2.91 -16.78 30.12
CA ILE A 835 2.45 -17.02 31.49
C ILE A 835 3.65 -17.16 32.45
N GLU A 836 4.67 -17.93 32.06
CA GLU A 836 5.84 -18.21 32.89
C GLU A 836 6.62 -16.94 33.22
N VAL A 837 6.90 -16.11 32.20
CA VAL A 837 7.67 -14.87 32.36
C VAL A 837 6.91 -13.76 33.08
N ALA A 838 5.57 -13.83 33.10
CA ALA A 838 4.74 -12.91 33.87
C ALA A 838 4.72 -13.23 35.39
N ASN A 839 5.21 -14.40 35.82
CA ASN A 839 5.17 -14.80 37.22
C ASN A 839 6.12 -13.95 38.07
N GLU A 840 5.68 -13.54 39.26
CA GLU A 840 6.49 -12.71 40.16
C GLU A 840 7.82 -13.38 40.56
N GLY A 841 7.79 -14.71 40.73
CA GLY A 841 8.99 -15.49 41.01
C GLY A 841 10.03 -15.40 39.90
N PHE A 842 9.59 -15.37 38.63
CA PHE A 842 10.47 -15.19 37.48
C PHE A 842 11.04 -13.78 37.43
N ILE A 843 10.17 -12.76 37.53
CA ILE A 843 10.59 -11.35 37.50
C ILE A 843 11.61 -11.03 38.61
N SER A 844 11.49 -11.67 39.77
CA SER A 844 12.43 -11.49 40.88
C SER A 844 13.82 -12.12 40.66
N GLN A 845 13.93 -13.08 39.72
CA GLN A 845 15.19 -13.75 39.36
C GLN A 845 15.95 -13.03 38.26
N ILE A 846 15.27 -12.17 37.49
CA ILE A 846 15.92 -11.35 36.47
C ILE A 846 16.86 -10.37 37.19
N PRO A 847 18.17 -10.35 36.87
CA PRO A 847 19.07 -9.35 37.42
C PRO A 847 18.53 -7.96 37.08
N LYS A 848 18.27 -7.14 38.10
CA LYS A 848 17.95 -5.72 37.90
C LYS A 848 19.21 -5.04 37.36
N ASN A 849 19.36 -5.01 36.04
CA ASN A 849 20.43 -4.24 35.43
C ASN A 849 20.12 -2.74 35.59
N ALA A 850 21.15 -2.01 36.03
CA ALA A 850 21.15 -0.60 36.41
C ALA A 850 21.14 0.36 35.20
#